data_AF-A0A428NHJ8-F1
#
_entry.id   AF-A0A428NHJ8-F1
#
_cell.length_a   1.000
_cell.length_b   1.000
_cell.length_c   1.000
_cell.angle_alpha   90.00
_cell.angle_beta   90.00
_cell.angle_gamma   90.00
#
_symmetry.space_group_name_H-M   'P 1'
#
loop_
_entity.id
_entity.type
_entity.pdbx_description
1 polymer ?
#
loop_
_entity_poly.entity_id
_entity_poly.type
_entity_poly.pdbx_seq_one_letter_code
_entity_poly.pdbx_strand_id
1 'polypeptide(L)'
;MNAGQEYQIRIDYYSHDRQIQEDLKHLLDPMEDKFQGFRLGFEEHQVADLPAEAAELAQGCDAAVVVVGRDKEWETESEDIPMFGLPGEQVRLIQMVSAACKRTIVVIQAGQKLGNAAADVLFGEVNPSGRLPITFPKRIQECPAYSSFPEELLESRYAEGLYVGYRWWDLVGTKPHFPIGFGLSYNTFKIKPKTISTTTISRDTVIKLEIEVENTGGSQLPGRETVVAWFSQRPPRRLSCPVKQICGFSKSRALRPGEAQLVEIDIRVEAFGMFDPSRGSWIIDAGTRLDVLVGMNAENAERLLRLMLGHPLRSLTFTYSFTTQVALILLKAVLLPHMPRYQSIRIQIHRAHWASSSTLFPALIHRLPVTGCPERRARRIGSSWKAYVIPGTRRIGKIAGKPGACAIIYAHGGGYARGEACMYLNYMERWQAKASKLGLEMTFVSVEYPLTDVAPHPAQQNSFLETYQYVLEQGVPPSQILFMGDSAGGGCCLLSSMELRNLGLPKPVAGILLSPWFDMSLKFFEGGHAFVETDYIITANEGVPMFAKRWIGDIDGSSPQVNPLFRENAEFQELPPQLMLVGGGDFVLPECHELARRFNEAGLHHRFVVEWGQIHLYGLGSEWIDKSVRDRTDAILFDWIAKALDPLAGEAT
;
A
#
# COMPACT_ATOMS: atom_id res chain seq x y z
N MET A 1 27.32 -41.69 -39.96
CA MET A 1 27.90 -41.29 -41.26
C MET A 1 29.41 -41.19 -41.10
N ASN A 2 30.17 -41.36 -42.17
CA ASN A 2 31.64 -41.25 -42.18
C ASN A 2 32.04 -39.93 -42.85
N ALA A 3 33.00 -39.23 -42.24
CA ALA A 3 33.51 -37.98 -42.79
C ALA A 3 34.04 -38.19 -44.22
N GLY A 4 33.62 -37.32 -45.14
CA GLY A 4 34.03 -37.37 -46.55
C GLY A 4 33.38 -38.48 -47.39
N GLN A 5 32.54 -39.34 -46.82
CA GLN A 5 31.79 -40.34 -47.59
C GLN A 5 30.57 -39.69 -48.26
N GLU A 6 30.36 -39.98 -49.54
CA GLU A 6 29.15 -39.58 -50.27
C GLU A 6 27.96 -40.47 -49.89
N TYR A 7 26.79 -39.85 -49.74
CA TYR A 7 25.52 -40.53 -49.45
C TYR A 7 24.45 -40.05 -50.43
N GLN A 8 23.72 -40.98 -51.02
CA GLN A 8 22.58 -40.66 -51.88
C GLN A 8 21.31 -40.51 -51.03
N ILE A 9 20.72 -39.32 -51.02
CA ILE A 9 19.46 -39.04 -50.35
C ILE A 9 18.37 -38.93 -51.42
N ARG A 10 17.33 -39.75 -51.31
CA ARG A 10 16.13 -39.70 -52.16
C ARG A 10 14.92 -39.34 -51.31
N ILE A 11 14.12 -38.39 -51.77
CA ILE A 11 12.89 -37.95 -51.12
C ILE A 11 11.75 -38.05 -52.14
N ASP A 12 10.78 -38.91 -51.87
CA ASP A 12 9.52 -38.96 -52.60
C ASP A 12 8.44 -38.33 -51.70
N TYR A 13 7.91 -37.16 -52.06
CA TYR A 13 6.96 -36.36 -51.25
C TYR A 13 5.59 -36.22 -51.93
N TYR A 14 4.52 -36.41 -51.16
CA TYR A 14 3.13 -36.21 -51.56
C TYR A 14 2.45 -35.34 -50.51
N SER A 15 1.71 -34.31 -50.93
CA SER A 15 1.30 -33.25 -50.01
C SER A 15 -0.03 -33.49 -49.27
N HIS A 16 -0.97 -34.31 -49.79
CA HIS A 16 -2.10 -34.88 -49.04
C HIS A 16 -2.82 -36.04 -49.77
N ASP A 17 -3.49 -36.93 -49.05
CA ASP A 17 -4.33 -38.02 -49.60
C ASP A 17 -5.51 -37.47 -50.44
N ARG A 18 -6.06 -36.30 -50.07
CA ARG A 18 -7.16 -35.63 -50.79
C ARG A 18 -6.78 -35.11 -52.18
N GLN A 19 -5.48 -35.01 -52.49
CA GLN A 19 -5.01 -34.69 -53.86
C GLN A 19 -4.95 -35.92 -54.76
N ILE A 20 -5.04 -37.11 -54.16
CA ILE A 20 -5.02 -38.41 -54.83
C ILE A 20 -6.46 -38.95 -54.97
N GLN A 21 -7.40 -38.45 -54.16
CA GLN A 21 -8.83 -38.80 -54.16
C GLN A 21 -9.68 -37.67 -54.76
N GLU A 22 -10.17 -37.87 -55.99
CA GLU A 22 -10.88 -36.86 -56.79
C GLU A 22 -12.14 -36.29 -56.10
N ASP A 23 -12.80 -37.09 -55.27
CA ASP A 23 -14.02 -36.74 -54.54
C ASP A 23 -13.77 -35.78 -53.37
N LEU A 24 -12.54 -35.73 -52.82
CA LEU A 24 -12.19 -34.86 -51.68
C LEU A 24 -11.58 -33.50 -52.11
N LYS A 25 -11.35 -33.31 -53.41
CA LYS A 25 -10.69 -32.12 -53.97
C LYS A 25 -11.41 -30.80 -53.70
N HIS A 26 -12.74 -30.84 -53.57
CA HIS A 26 -13.57 -29.67 -53.29
C HIS A 26 -13.45 -29.13 -51.86
N LEU A 27 -12.86 -29.92 -50.94
CA LEU A 27 -12.64 -29.52 -49.54
C LEU A 27 -11.36 -28.69 -49.34
N LEU A 28 -10.57 -28.45 -50.40
CA LEU A 28 -9.26 -27.78 -50.33
C LEU A 28 -9.33 -26.23 -50.33
N ASP A 29 -10.52 -25.64 -50.50
CA ASP A 29 -10.72 -24.19 -50.68
C ASP A 29 -10.98 -23.49 -49.31
N PRO A 30 -10.45 -22.28 -49.03
CA PRO A 30 -9.72 -21.40 -49.94
C PRO A 30 -8.18 -21.47 -49.90
N MET A 31 -7.58 -22.20 -48.94
CA MET A 31 -6.15 -22.07 -48.65
C MET A 31 -5.39 -23.37 -48.31
N GLU A 32 -6.04 -24.54 -48.20
CA GLU A 32 -5.35 -25.79 -47.81
C GLU A 32 -4.30 -26.24 -48.85
N ASP A 33 -4.49 -25.90 -50.13
CA ASP A 33 -3.59 -26.27 -51.25
C ASP A 33 -2.43 -25.29 -51.47
N LYS A 34 -2.40 -24.14 -50.79
CA LYS A 34 -1.47 -23.03 -51.09
C LYS A 34 -0.23 -22.93 -50.19
N PHE A 35 -0.22 -23.58 -49.02
CA PHE A 35 0.85 -23.45 -48.01
C PHE A 35 1.41 -24.81 -47.54
N GLN A 36 1.84 -25.66 -48.48
CA GLN A 36 2.36 -26.99 -48.17
C GLN A 36 3.84 -27.10 -48.57
N GLY A 37 4.64 -27.68 -47.68
CA GLY A 37 6.06 -27.91 -47.92
C GLY A 37 6.64 -28.86 -46.87
N PHE A 38 7.74 -29.54 -47.22
CA PHE A 38 8.50 -30.34 -46.28
C PHE A 38 9.88 -29.69 -46.06
N ARG A 39 10.44 -29.87 -44.87
CA ARG A 39 11.83 -29.52 -44.56
C ARG A 39 12.56 -30.79 -44.12
N LEU A 40 13.62 -31.14 -44.84
CA LEU A 40 14.59 -32.12 -44.37
C LEU A 40 15.80 -31.38 -43.81
N GLY A 41 16.17 -31.71 -42.58
CA GLY A 41 17.40 -31.26 -41.94
C GLY A 41 18.23 -32.46 -41.50
N PHE A 42 19.54 -32.27 -41.41
CA PHE A 42 20.46 -33.22 -40.79
C PHE A 42 21.20 -32.50 -39.67
N GLU A 43 21.32 -33.17 -38.53
CA GLU A 43 22.12 -32.73 -37.40
C GLU A 43 22.96 -33.91 -36.91
N GLU A 44 24.23 -33.67 -36.59
CA GLU A 44 25.08 -34.71 -36.03
C GLU A 44 24.61 -35.07 -34.62
N HIS A 45 24.50 -36.36 -34.32
CA HIS A 45 24.10 -36.81 -32.99
C HIS A 45 25.17 -36.43 -31.96
N GLN A 46 24.87 -35.45 -31.11
CA GLN A 46 25.75 -35.00 -30.05
C GLN A 46 25.60 -35.87 -28.80
N VAL A 47 26.68 -36.54 -28.40
CA VAL A 47 26.76 -37.33 -27.15
C VAL A 47 27.46 -36.54 -26.03
N ALA A 48 28.03 -35.36 -26.35
CA ALA A 48 28.77 -34.52 -25.42
C ALA A 48 27.86 -33.61 -24.60
N ASP A 49 28.23 -33.35 -23.35
CA ASP A 49 27.54 -32.42 -22.45
C ASP A 49 27.98 -30.97 -22.75
N LEU A 50 27.41 -30.38 -23.81
CA LEU A 50 27.80 -29.04 -24.28
C LEU A 50 27.68 -27.93 -23.21
N PRO A 51 26.66 -27.91 -22.33
CA PRO A 51 26.62 -26.96 -21.21
C PRO A 51 27.84 -27.06 -20.29
N ALA A 52 28.35 -28.27 -20.04
CA ALA A 52 29.53 -28.48 -19.21
C ALA A 52 30.80 -28.01 -19.93
N GLU A 53 30.97 -28.37 -21.20
CA GLU A 53 32.10 -27.94 -22.03
C GLU A 53 32.15 -26.40 -22.14
N ALA A 54 31.01 -25.75 -22.35
CA ALA A 54 30.93 -24.30 -22.38
C ALA A 54 31.32 -23.64 -21.05
N ALA A 55 30.99 -24.27 -19.92
CA ALA A 55 31.38 -23.79 -18.60
C ALA A 55 32.88 -23.96 -18.33
N GLU A 56 33.48 -25.06 -18.79
CA GLU A 56 34.93 -25.27 -18.76
C GLU A 56 35.65 -24.22 -19.62
N LEU A 57 35.18 -23.96 -20.84
CA LEU A 57 35.73 -22.91 -21.71
C LEU A 57 35.61 -21.51 -21.11
N ALA A 58 34.51 -21.23 -20.41
CA ALA A 58 34.32 -19.95 -19.73
C ALA A 58 35.22 -19.77 -18.51
N GLN A 59 35.85 -20.84 -18.01
CA GLN A 59 36.73 -20.78 -16.85
C GLN A 59 38.00 -19.99 -17.20
N GLY A 60 38.26 -18.92 -16.43
CA GLY A 60 39.40 -18.05 -16.66
C GLY A 60 39.18 -16.95 -17.70
N CYS A 61 38.01 -16.89 -18.36
CA CYS A 61 37.63 -15.73 -19.17
C CYS A 61 37.34 -14.52 -18.29
N ASP A 62 37.70 -13.32 -18.76
CA ASP A 62 37.38 -12.06 -18.10
C ASP A 62 35.86 -11.80 -18.04
N ALA A 63 35.14 -12.24 -19.06
CA ALA A 63 33.69 -12.24 -19.14
C ALA A 63 33.22 -13.33 -20.12
N ALA A 64 32.01 -13.83 -19.92
CA ALA A 64 31.36 -14.78 -20.81
C ALA A 64 30.07 -14.17 -21.38
N VAL A 65 29.82 -14.32 -22.69
CA VAL A 65 28.58 -13.88 -23.33
C VAL A 65 27.81 -15.13 -23.77
N VAL A 66 26.64 -15.35 -23.17
CA VAL A 66 25.77 -16.50 -23.47
C VAL A 66 24.57 -16.00 -24.26
N VAL A 67 24.45 -16.44 -25.50
CA VAL A 67 23.34 -16.08 -26.40
C VAL A 67 22.28 -17.17 -26.33
N VAL A 68 21.06 -16.79 -25.95
CA VAL A 68 19.92 -17.71 -25.73
C VAL A 68 18.66 -17.13 -26.32
N GLY A 69 17.61 -17.92 -26.49
CA GLY A 69 16.31 -17.41 -26.90
C GLY A 69 15.42 -18.48 -27.52
N ARG A 70 14.51 -17.99 -28.35
CA ARG A 70 13.62 -18.77 -29.20
C ARG A 70 13.88 -18.36 -30.64
N ASP A 71 13.68 -19.29 -31.54
CA ASP A 71 13.64 -19.03 -32.97
C ASP A 71 12.21 -19.11 -33.49
N LYS A 72 12.08 -19.02 -34.80
CA LYS A 72 10.80 -19.07 -35.51
C LYS A 72 10.06 -20.41 -35.38
N GLU A 73 10.67 -21.47 -34.85
CA GLU A 73 9.99 -22.75 -34.63
C GLU A 73 9.27 -22.77 -33.28
N TRP A 74 9.75 -21.98 -32.31
CA TRP A 74 9.12 -21.87 -30.99
C TRP A 74 8.10 -20.74 -30.89
N GLU A 75 8.32 -19.65 -31.62
CA GLU A 75 7.42 -18.48 -31.70
C GLU A 75 6.99 -18.30 -33.16
N THR A 76 5.92 -19.00 -33.57
CA THR A 76 5.44 -19.06 -34.95
C THR A 76 3.99 -18.59 -35.08
N GLU A 77 3.61 -18.17 -36.28
CA GLU A 77 2.22 -17.91 -36.62
C GLU A 77 1.40 -19.20 -36.52
N SER A 78 0.17 -19.10 -36.04
CA SER A 78 -0.81 -20.20 -35.82
C SER A 78 -0.61 -21.06 -34.57
N GLU A 79 0.49 -20.88 -33.83
CA GLU A 79 0.74 -21.64 -32.60
C GLU A 79 1.15 -20.72 -31.46
N ASP A 80 0.61 -21.00 -30.28
CA ASP A 80 1.05 -20.35 -29.05
C ASP A 80 2.31 -21.03 -28.52
N ILE A 81 3.13 -20.28 -27.77
CA ILE A 81 4.34 -20.86 -27.17
C ILE A 81 3.95 -22.03 -26.22
N PRO A 82 4.54 -23.23 -26.37
CA PRO A 82 4.16 -24.39 -25.55
C PRO A 82 4.64 -24.26 -24.10
N MET A 83 5.65 -23.42 -23.85
CA MET A 83 6.17 -23.16 -22.51
C MET A 83 6.75 -21.75 -22.40
N PHE A 84 6.63 -21.17 -21.20
CA PHE A 84 7.18 -19.85 -20.90
C PHE A 84 8.71 -19.85 -20.69
N GLY A 85 9.30 -20.99 -20.32
CA GLY A 85 10.76 -21.15 -20.14
C GLY A 85 11.55 -21.14 -21.45
N LEU A 86 12.87 -20.92 -21.37
CA LEU A 86 13.76 -21.09 -22.52
C LEU A 86 13.81 -22.58 -22.91
N PRO A 87 13.78 -22.91 -24.21
CA PRO A 87 13.74 -24.30 -24.66
C PRO A 87 15.09 -25.00 -24.50
N GLY A 88 15.03 -26.34 -24.36
CA GLY A 88 16.20 -27.20 -24.26
C GLY A 88 17.08 -26.94 -23.02
N GLU A 89 18.38 -27.15 -23.16
CA GLU A 89 19.37 -27.04 -22.07
C GLU A 89 19.84 -25.59 -21.82
N GLN A 90 19.20 -24.58 -22.40
CA GLN A 90 19.66 -23.19 -22.34
C GLN A 90 19.71 -22.63 -20.91
N VAL A 91 18.75 -23.00 -20.05
CA VAL A 91 18.78 -22.61 -18.63
C VAL A 91 19.97 -23.24 -17.92
N ARG A 92 20.25 -24.52 -18.19
CA ARG A 92 21.39 -25.23 -17.61
C ARG A 92 22.71 -24.63 -18.09
N LEU A 93 22.82 -24.30 -19.38
CA LEU A 93 23.96 -23.57 -19.95
C LEU A 93 24.23 -22.25 -19.20
N ILE A 94 23.19 -21.41 -19.01
CA ILE A 94 23.33 -20.15 -18.26
C ILE A 94 23.81 -20.40 -16.83
N GLN A 95 23.22 -21.38 -16.14
CA GLN A 95 23.56 -21.71 -14.76
C GLN A 95 25.01 -22.19 -14.62
N MET A 96 25.45 -23.09 -15.50
CA MET A 96 26.80 -23.65 -15.46
C MET A 96 27.85 -22.60 -15.83
N VAL A 97 27.64 -21.84 -16.92
CA VAL A 97 28.56 -20.79 -17.35
C VAL A 97 28.65 -19.67 -16.29
N SER A 98 27.55 -19.23 -15.71
CA SER A 98 27.57 -18.19 -14.65
C SER A 98 28.13 -18.67 -13.32
N ALA A 99 28.09 -19.99 -13.05
CA ALA A 99 28.80 -20.58 -11.93
C ALA A 99 30.32 -20.51 -12.14
N ALA A 100 30.80 -20.81 -13.36
CA ALA A 100 32.21 -20.83 -13.73
C ALA A 100 32.82 -19.43 -13.98
N CYS A 101 32.09 -18.53 -14.63
CA CYS A 101 32.49 -17.15 -14.91
C CYS A 101 31.49 -16.16 -14.31
N LYS A 102 31.90 -15.43 -13.26
CA LYS A 102 30.99 -14.50 -12.55
C LYS A 102 30.53 -13.32 -13.40
N ARG A 103 31.32 -12.91 -14.40
CA ARG A 103 30.97 -11.83 -15.34
C ARG A 103 30.30 -12.42 -16.57
N THR A 104 29.17 -13.09 -16.36
CA THR A 104 28.36 -13.64 -17.44
C THR A 104 27.29 -12.65 -17.88
N ILE A 105 27.22 -12.38 -19.17
CA ILE A 105 26.20 -11.55 -19.81
C ILE A 105 25.31 -12.46 -20.65
N VAL A 106 24.00 -12.40 -20.42
CA VAL A 106 23.02 -13.16 -21.21
C VAL A 106 22.39 -12.26 -22.25
N VAL A 107 22.47 -12.65 -23.52
CA VAL A 107 21.85 -11.95 -24.64
C VAL A 107 20.67 -12.78 -25.12
N ILE A 108 19.47 -12.23 -25.02
CA ILE A 108 18.24 -12.88 -25.50
C ILE A 108 18.05 -12.57 -26.98
N GLN A 109 17.82 -13.59 -27.80
CA GLN A 109 17.68 -13.45 -29.23
C GLN A 109 16.37 -12.75 -29.61
N ALA A 110 16.50 -11.67 -30.38
CA ALA A 110 15.37 -10.89 -30.89
C ALA A 110 15.69 -10.25 -32.24
N GLY A 111 15.23 -10.89 -33.33
CA GLY A 111 15.28 -10.33 -34.69
C GLY A 111 16.61 -10.48 -35.43
N GLN A 112 16.57 -10.19 -36.74
CA GLN A 112 17.62 -10.56 -37.70
C GLN A 112 18.92 -9.75 -37.59
N LYS A 113 18.89 -8.55 -36.99
CA LYS A 113 20.08 -7.68 -36.82
C LYS A 113 20.67 -7.73 -35.40
N LEU A 114 20.24 -8.70 -34.60
CA LEU A 114 20.66 -8.85 -33.22
C LEU A 114 22.18 -8.89 -33.06
N GLY A 115 22.90 -9.62 -33.91
CA GLY A 115 24.35 -9.81 -33.76
C GLY A 115 25.12 -8.49 -33.65
N ASN A 116 24.97 -7.62 -34.66
CA ASN A 116 25.62 -6.31 -34.65
C ASN A 116 25.07 -5.41 -33.55
N ALA A 117 23.73 -5.38 -33.35
CA ALA A 117 23.12 -4.52 -32.34
C ALA A 117 23.56 -4.89 -30.91
N ALA A 118 23.69 -6.19 -30.62
CA ALA A 118 24.18 -6.68 -29.34
C ALA A 118 25.67 -6.34 -29.18
N ALA A 119 26.49 -6.53 -30.22
CA ALA A 119 27.90 -6.13 -30.17
C ALA A 119 28.06 -4.63 -29.90
N ASP A 120 27.36 -3.76 -30.65
CA ASP A 120 27.43 -2.31 -30.47
C ASP A 120 27.04 -1.89 -29.05
N VAL A 121 26.05 -2.54 -28.45
CA VAL A 121 25.68 -2.29 -27.06
C VAL A 121 26.75 -2.82 -26.11
N LEU A 122 27.14 -4.09 -26.21
CA LEU A 122 28.07 -4.75 -25.27
C LEU A 122 29.43 -4.06 -25.22
N PHE A 123 29.94 -3.60 -26.37
CA PHE A 123 31.22 -2.90 -26.46
C PHE A 123 31.10 -1.39 -26.20
N GLY A 124 29.89 -0.88 -25.94
CA GLY A 124 29.68 0.53 -25.63
C GLY A 124 29.86 1.46 -26.83
N GLU A 125 29.62 0.99 -28.05
CA GLU A 125 29.46 1.87 -29.22
C GLU A 125 28.09 2.57 -29.18
N VAL A 126 27.08 1.88 -28.63
CA VAL A 126 25.73 2.39 -28.47
C VAL A 126 25.26 2.21 -27.02
N ASN A 127 24.74 3.30 -26.44
CA ASN A 127 24.11 3.23 -25.13
C ASN A 127 22.69 2.62 -25.22
N PRO A 128 22.36 1.55 -24.48
CA PRO A 128 21.03 0.95 -24.52
C PRO A 128 19.97 1.95 -24.04
N SER A 129 18.88 2.03 -24.80
CA SER A 129 17.77 2.94 -24.51
C SER A 129 16.39 2.34 -24.82
N GLY A 130 16.33 1.02 -25.02
CA GLY A 130 15.08 0.28 -25.19
C GLY A 130 14.27 0.29 -23.89
N ARG A 131 12.94 0.23 -24.02
CA ARG A 131 11.99 0.19 -22.91
C ARG A 131 10.98 -0.92 -23.18
N LEU A 132 10.69 -1.74 -22.19
CA LEU A 132 9.79 -2.89 -22.35
C LEU A 132 8.38 -2.40 -22.75
N PRO A 133 7.82 -2.83 -23.89
CA PRO A 133 6.44 -2.53 -24.27
C PRO A 133 5.43 -3.46 -23.57
N ILE A 134 5.92 -4.47 -22.85
CA ILE A 134 5.15 -5.48 -22.13
C ILE A 134 5.59 -5.53 -20.67
N THR A 135 4.75 -6.13 -19.81
CA THR A 135 5.13 -6.43 -18.42
C THR A 135 5.70 -7.84 -18.36
N PHE A 136 6.88 -8.01 -17.77
CA PHE A 136 7.51 -9.31 -17.60
C PHE A 136 7.14 -9.88 -16.22
N PRO A 137 6.33 -10.95 -16.15
CA PRO A 137 5.87 -11.49 -14.87
C PRO A 137 7.00 -12.23 -14.15
N LYS A 138 6.87 -12.45 -12.84
CA LYS A 138 7.79 -13.36 -12.11
C LYS A 138 7.51 -14.81 -12.44
N ARG A 139 6.23 -15.13 -12.66
CA ARG A 139 5.72 -16.45 -13.01
C ARG A 139 4.53 -16.25 -13.95
N ILE A 140 4.40 -17.11 -14.95
CA ILE A 140 3.30 -17.02 -15.93
C ILE A 140 1.90 -17.09 -15.26
N GLN A 141 1.81 -17.79 -14.12
CA GLN A 141 0.60 -17.90 -13.29
C GLN A 141 0.08 -16.57 -12.74
N GLU A 142 0.91 -15.53 -12.71
CA GLU A 142 0.53 -14.20 -12.24
C GLU A 142 -0.12 -13.36 -13.33
N CYS A 143 -0.05 -13.81 -14.60
CA CYS A 143 -0.68 -13.13 -15.72
C CYS A 143 -2.21 -13.24 -15.63
N PRO A 144 -2.93 -12.15 -15.98
CA PRO A 144 -4.39 -12.09 -15.85
C PRO A 144 -5.12 -13.14 -16.68
N ALA A 145 -4.56 -13.52 -17.84
CA ALA A 145 -5.15 -14.51 -18.74
C ALA A 145 -4.79 -15.96 -18.40
N TYR A 146 -3.96 -16.23 -17.36
CA TYR A 146 -3.46 -17.59 -17.11
C TYR A 146 -4.57 -18.61 -16.84
N SER A 147 -5.67 -18.20 -16.20
CA SER A 147 -6.81 -19.09 -15.94
C SER A 147 -7.78 -19.24 -17.11
N SER A 148 -7.65 -18.41 -18.15
CA SER A 148 -8.52 -18.37 -19.34
C SER A 148 -7.74 -18.65 -20.62
N PHE A 149 -6.51 -19.18 -20.51
CA PHE A 149 -5.66 -19.46 -21.65
C PHE A 149 -4.68 -20.61 -21.34
N PRO A 150 -4.50 -21.59 -22.24
CA PRO A 150 -5.31 -21.84 -23.44
C PRO A 150 -6.67 -22.46 -23.03
N GLU A 151 -7.77 -22.12 -23.71
CA GLU A 151 -9.08 -22.76 -23.48
C GLU A 151 -9.18 -24.09 -24.26
N GLU A 152 -9.87 -25.08 -23.68
CA GLU A 152 -10.15 -26.39 -24.32
C GLU A 152 -11.33 -26.33 -25.32
N LEU A 153 -12.01 -25.18 -25.45
CA LEU A 153 -13.21 -24.97 -26.27
C LEU A 153 -12.96 -23.95 -27.39
N LEU A 154 -13.80 -23.96 -28.44
CA LEU A 154 -13.71 -23.09 -29.63
C LEU A 154 -14.02 -21.60 -29.38
N GLU A 155 -14.15 -21.18 -28.12
CA GLU A 155 -14.41 -19.79 -27.72
C GLU A 155 -13.28 -19.36 -26.77
N SER A 156 -12.86 -18.10 -26.82
CA SER A 156 -11.87 -17.55 -25.89
C SER A 156 -12.45 -16.36 -25.15
N ARG A 157 -12.60 -16.48 -23.83
CA ARG A 157 -13.17 -15.44 -22.99
C ARG A 157 -12.08 -14.63 -22.31
N TYR A 158 -12.04 -13.34 -22.64
CA TYR A 158 -11.10 -12.37 -22.08
C TYR A 158 -11.59 -11.91 -20.69
N ALA A 159 -11.51 -12.82 -19.72
CA ALA A 159 -12.07 -12.67 -18.38
C ALA A 159 -11.45 -11.51 -17.58
N GLU A 160 -10.23 -11.11 -17.93
CA GLU A 160 -9.52 -9.99 -17.35
C GLU A 160 -10.06 -8.62 -17.78
N GLY A 161 -10.85 -8.58 -18.86
CA GLY A 161 -11.47 -7.36 -19.38
C GLY A 161 -10.45 -6.24 -19.63
N LEU A 162 -10.64 -5.10 -18.95
CA LEU A 162 -9.76 -3.93 -19.12
C LEU A 162 -8.40 -4.08 -18.43
N TYR A 163 -8.21 -5.10 -17.59
CA TYR A 163 -7.04 -5.26 -16.74
C TYR A 163 -5.98 -6.14 -17.39
N VAL A 164 -5.55 -5.78 -18.60
CA VAL A 164 -4.49 -6.46 -19.35
C VAL A 164 -3.13 -5.81 -19.06
N GLY A 165 -2.09 -6.63 -18.94
CA GLY A 165 -0.72 -6.17 -18.69
C GLY A 165 -0.61 -5.40 -17.37
N TYR A 166 0.18 -4.32 -17.32
CA TYR A 166 0.42 -3.54 -16.09
C TYR A 166 -0.85 -3.11 -15.33
N ARG A 167 -1.98 -2.95 -16.03
CA ARG A 167 -3.28 -2.61 -15.41
C ARG A 167 -3.73 -3.67 -14.40
N TRP A 168 -3.41 -4.94 -14.65
CA TRP A 168 -3.64 -6.06 -13.73
C TRP A 168 -2.83 -5.90 -12.45
N TRP A 169 -1.51 -5.74 -12.58
CA TRP A 169 -0.60 -5.60 -11.43
C TRP A 169 -0.94 -4.39 -10.57
N ASP A 170 -1.34 -3.28 -11.21
CA ASP A 170 -1.83 -2.10 -10.49
C ASP A 170 -3.14 -2.38 -9.73
N LEU A 171 -4.08 -3.12 -10.34
CA LEU A 171 -5.34 -3.50 -9.69
C LEU A 171 -5.13 -4.38 -8.47
N VAL A 172 -4.27 -5.41 -8.59
CA VAL A 172 -4.04 -6.38 -7.51
C VAL A 172 -3.00 -5.92 -6.49
N GLY A 173 -2.26 -4.84 -6.79
CA GLY A 173 -1.25 -4.27 -5.90
C GLY A 173 0.01 -5.13 -5.75
N THR A 174 0.44 -5.81 -6.81
CA THR A 174 1.64 -6.66 -6.81
C THR A 174 2.71 -6.16 -7.79
N LYS A 175 3.97 -6.56 -7.60
CA LYS A 175 5.09 -6.14 -8.46
C LYS A 175 5.51 -7.22 -9.44
N PRO A 176 5.61 -6.93 -10.75
CA PRO A 176 6.14 -7.86 -11.75
C PRO A 176 7.65 -8.07 -11.57
N HIS A 177 8.26 -8.88 -12.44
CA HIS A 177 9.72 -8.99 -12.49
C HIS A 177 10.33 -7.76 -13.16
N PHE A 178 9.76 -7.37 -14.31
CA PHE A 178 10.05 -6.09 -14.95
C PHE A 178 8.75 -5.38 -15.38
N PRO A 179 8.50 -4.14 -14.94
CA PRO A 179 7.29 -3.41 -15.32
C PRO A 179 7.36 -2.90 -16.76
N ILE A 180 6.19 -2.57 -17.34
CA ILE A 180 6.14 -1.85 -18.62
C ILE A 180 6.92 -0.53 -18.53
N GLY A 181 7.67 -0.21 -19.59
CA GLY A 181 8.58 0.92 -19.66
C GLY A 181 9.95 0.67 -19.03
N PHE A 182 10.18 -0.47 -18.36
CA PHE A 182 11.48 -0.77 -17.76
C PHE A 182 12.57 -0.91 -18.83
N GLY A 183 13.76 -0.41 -18.53
CA GLY A 183 14.95 -0.48 -19.37
C GLY A 183 16.10 0.19 -18.65
N LEU A 184 17.30 -0.36 -18.77
CA LEU A 184 18.50 0.24 -18.21
C LEU A 184 19.26 1.01 -19.29
N SER A 185 20.16 1.87 -18.85
CA SER A 185 21.12 2.61 -19.68
C SER A 185 22.49 2.52 -19.02
N TYR A 186 23.55 2.74 -19.79
CA TYR A 186 24.88 2.97 -19.23
C TYR A 186 24.99 4.33 -18.51
N ASN A 187 23.97 5.19 -18.67
CA ASN A 187 23.83 6.44 -17.94
C ASN A 187 22.71 6.38 -16.90
N THR A 188 22.81 7.28 -15.92
CA THR A 188 21.73 7.58 -14.99
C THR A 188 21.01 8.85 -15.42
N PHE A 189 19.68 8.85 -15.36
CA PHE A 189 18.88 10.01 -15.73
C PHE A 189 18.04 10.51 -14.56
N LYS A 190 17.71 11.80 -14.61
CA LYS A 190 16.73 12.43 -13.73
C LYS A 190 15.67 13.11 -14.58
N ILE A 191 14.40 12.91 -14.22
CA ILE A 191 13.29 13.65 -14.82
C ILE A 191 12.77 14.70 -13.84
N LYS A 192 12.51 15.90 -14.34
CA LYS A 192 11.91 17.00 -13.57
C LYS A 192 10.75 17.56 -14.37
N PRO A 193 9.50 17.31 -13.95
CA PRO A 193 8.36 17.92 -14.61
C PRO A 193 8.39 19.44 -14.43
N LYS A 194 8.09 20.19 -15.49
CA LYS A 194 8.18 21.65 -15.50
C LYS A 194 6.80 22.28 -15.58
N THR A 195 6.05 22.02 -16.64
CA THR A 195 4.77 22.67 -16.89
C THR A 195 3.74 21.69 -17.44
N ILE A 196 2.47 22.05 -17.23
CA ILE A 196 1.31 21.45 -17.87
C ILE A 196 0.49 22.61 -18.45
N SER A 197 0.13 22.54 -19.74
CA SER A 197 -0.47 23.69 -20.44
C SER A 197 -1.82 24.12 -19.88
N THR A 198 -2.58 23.22 -19.26
CA THR A 198 -3.89 23.51 -18.70
C THR A 198 -4.27 22.54 -17.57
N THR A 199 -5.13 23.01 -16.66
CA THR A 199 -5.75 22.22 -15.59
C THR A 199 -7.25 22.00 -15.81
N THR A 200 -7.79 22.51 -16.92
CA THR A 200 -9.17 22.32 -17.35
C THR A 200 -9.19 21.79 -18.77
N ILE A 201 -10.13 20.89 -19.06
CA ILE A 201 -10.23 20.21 -20.35
C ILE A 201 -11.60 20.44 -20.98
N SER A 202 -11.58 20.68 -22.29
CA SER A 202 -12.73 20.58 -23.19
C SER A 202 -12.43 19.53 -24.27
N ARG A 203 -13.40 19.23 -25.13
CA ARG A 203 -13.29 18.17 -26.15
C ARG A 203 -12.05 18.31 -27.05
N ASP A 204 -11.71 19.54 -27.44
CA ASP A 204 -10.63 19.82 -28.40
C ASP A 204 -9.31 20.21 -27.72
N THR A 205 -9.23 20.05 -26.39
CA THR A 205 -8.02 20.41 -25.65
C THR A 205 -6.90 19.40 -25.91
N VAL A 206 -5.71 19.91 -26.24
CA VAL A 206 -4.46 19.14 -26.20
C VAL A 206 -3.65 19.63 -25.00
N ILE A 207 -3.38 18.71 -24.07
CA ILE A 207 -2.55 19.01 -22.90
C ILE A 207 -1.09 18.80 -23.29
N LYS A 208 -0.28 19.85 -23.16
CA LYS A 208 1.17 19.75 -23.33
C LYS A 208 1.82 19.57 -21.97
N LEU A 209 2.63 18.52 -21.83
CA LEU A 209 3.48 18.30 -20.67
C LEU A 209 4.92 18.59 -21.06
N GLU A 210 5.57 19.48 -20.32
CA GLU A 210 7.00 19.75 -20.46
C GLU A 210 7.77 19.10 -19.31
N ILE A 211 8.75 18.28 -19.65
CA ILE A 211 9.51 17.49 -18.67
C ILE A 211 10.99 17.63 -19.01
N GLU A 212 11.79 18.13 -18.07
CA GLU A 212 13.24 18.18 -18.22
C GLU A 212 13.82 16.81 -17.94
N VAL A 213 14.59 16.30 -18.90
CA VAL A 213 15.38 15.07 -18.81
C VAL A 213 16.83 15.46 -18.72
N GLU A 214 17.50 15.08 -17.64
CA GLU A 214 18.91 15.37 -17.37
C GLU A 214 19.70 14.06 -17.32
N ASN A 215 20.78 13.97 -18.09
CA ASN A 215 21.76 12.89 -17.96
C ASN A 215 22.71 13.24 -16.81
N THR A 216 22.66 12.46 -15.75
CA THR A 216 23.41 12.70 -14.50
C THR A 216 24.78 12.01 -14.46
N GLY A 217 25.18 11.28 -15.51
CA GLY A 217 26.47 10.61 -15.58
C GLY A 217 26.36 9.09 -15.77
N GLY A 218 27.37 8.34 -15.34
CA GLY A 218 27.52 6.89 -15.58
C GLY A 218 28.59 6.60 -16.63
N SER A 219 28.23 6.62 -17.90
CA SER A 219 29.15 6.48 -19.05
C SER A 219 29.40 7.82 -19.75
N GLN A 220 30.53 7.97 -20.45
CA GLN A 220 30.80 9.14 -21.30
C GLN A 220 30.01 9.11 -22.63
N LEU A 221 29.45 7.96 -22.98
CA LEU A 221 28.60 7.83 -24.16
C LEU A 221 27.32 8.65 -24.00
N PRO A 222 26.86 9.35 -25.04
CA PRO A 222 25.56 9.98 -25.02
C PRO A 222 24.44 8.94 -24.84
N GLY A 223 23.56 9.15 -23.87
CA GLY A 223 22.42 8.27 -23.59
C GLY A 223 21.08 8.93 -23.92
N ARG A 224 20.02 8.13 -24.02
CA ARG A 224 18.65 8.60 -24.26
C ARG A 224 17.72 8.05 -23.19
N GLU A 225 16.79 8.88 -22.72
CA GLU A 225 15.78 8.48 -21.75
C GLU A 225 14.37 8.68 -22.31
N THR A 226 13.47 7.76 -21.99
CA THR A 226 12.06 7.80 -22.35
C THR A 226 11.24 8.15 -21.12
N VAL A 227 10.49 9.23 -21.22
CA VAL A 227 9.51 9.63 -20.24
C VAL A 227 8.14 9.14 -20.69
N VAL A 228 7.41 8.49 -19.79
CA VAL A 228 6.06 8.02 -20.05
C VAL A 228 5.11 8.81 -19.16
N ALA A 229 3.97 9.22 -19.71
CA ALA A 229 2.88 9.86 -19.03
C ALA A 229 1.72 8.89 -18.87
N TRP A 230 1.14 8.87 -17.67
CA TRP A 230 -0.08 8.14 -17.36
C TRP A 230 -1.16 9.10 -16.84
N PHE A 231 -2.40 8.66 -16.86
CA PHE A 231 -3.50 9.31 -16.15
C PHE A 231 -4.24 8.35 -15.24
N SER A 232 -4.84 8.88 -14.19
CA SER A 232 -5.88 8.20 -13.42
C SER A 232 -7.13 9.07 -13.33
N GLN A 233 -8.30 8.44 -13.41
CA GLN A 233 -9.57 9.13 -13.18
C GLN A 233 -9.97 9.02 -11.71
N ARG A 234 -10.37 10.14 -11.09
CA ARG A 234 -10.96 10.20 -9.75
C ARG A 234 -12.47 10.51 -9.83
N PRO A 235 -13.27 10.07 -8.83
CA PRO A 235 -14.72 10.27 -8.87
C PRO A 235 -15.10 11.76 -9.00
N PRO A 236 -16.28 12.07 -9.58
CA PRO A 236 -17.32 11.13 -10.03
C PRO A 236 -16.92 10.41 -11.33
N ARG A 237 -17.24 9.11 -11.42
CA ARG A 237 -17.10 8.28 -12.63
C ARG A 237 -18.11 7.13 -12.55
N ARG A 238 -18.82 6.82 -13.64
CA ARG A 238 -19.82 5.74 -13.65
C ARG A 238 -19.28 4.38 -14.07
N LEU A 239 -18.19 4.36 -14.83
CA LEU A 239 -17.55 3.14 -15.33
C LEU A 239 -16.34 2.75 -14.44
N SER A 240 -16.04 1.46 -14.40
CA SER A 240 -14.78 0.96 -13.84
C SER A 240 -13.61 1.36 -14.73
N CYS A 241 -12.53 1.84 -14.12
CA CYS A 241 -11.32 2.26 -14.82
C CYS A 241 -10.10 1.54 -14.25
N PRO A 242 -9.06 1.27 -15.06
CA PRO A 242 -7.75 0.92 -14.55
C PRO A 242 -7.21 1.97 -13.58
N VAL A 243 -6.35 1.57 -12.64
CA VAL A 243 -5.74 2.48 -11.64
C VAL A 243 -5.03 3.64 -12.31
N LYS A 244 -4.28 3.36 -13.38
CA LYS A 244 -3.67 4.34 -14.25
C LYS A 244 -3.58 3.80 -15.67
N GLN A 245 -3.46 4.68 -16.65
CA GLN A 245 -3.36 4.33 -18.07
C GLN A 245 -2.34 5.21 -18.79
N ILE A 246 -1.50 4.64 -19.65
CA ILE A 246 -0.55 5.40 -20.48
C ILE A 246 -1.34 6.33 -21.40
N CYS A 247 -1.01 7.62 -21.38
CA CYS A 247 -1.61 8.64 -22.27
C CYS A 247 -0.60 9.31 -23.19
N GLY A 248 0.69 9.06 -23.03
CA GLY A 248 1.73 9.56 -23.93
C GLY A 248 3.12 9.15 -23.47
N PHE A 249 4.10 9.32 -24.35
CA PHE A 249 5.51 9.18 -24.01
C PHE A 249 6.34 10.04 -24.95
N SER A 250 7.55 10.40 -24.51
CA SER A 250 8.53 11.11 -25.33
C SER A 250 9.92 10.63 -24.98
N LYS A 251 10.83 10.67 -25.95
CA LYS A 251 12.20 10.21 -25.78
C LYS A 251 13.16 11.35 -26.07
N SER A 252 14.13 11.53 -25.19
CA SER A 252 15.14 12.56 -25.38
C SER A 252 15.99 12.29 -26.64
N ARG A 253 16.62 13.35 -27.14
CA ARG A 253 17.82 13.24 -27.97
C ARG A 253 18.93 12.56 -27.17
N ALA A 254 20.02 12.21 -27.83
CA ALA A 254 21.20 11.73 -27.13
C ALA A 254 21.81 12.86 -26.30
N LEU A 255 21.90 12.67 -24.98
CA LEU A 255 22.41 13.63 -24.00
C LEU A 255 23.77 13.14 -23.49
N ARG A 256 24.80 13.99 -23.57
CA ARG A 256 26.06 13.74 -22.87
C ARG A 256 25.88 13.88 -21.35
N PRO A 257 26.76 13.31 -20.52
CA PRO A 257 26.76 13.57 -19.08
C PRO A 257 26.70 15.07 -18.76
N GLY A 258 25.77 15.47 -17.90
CA GLY A 258 25.51 16.87 -17.52
C GLY A 258 24.58 17.63 -18.47
N GLU A 259 24.26 17.09 -19.65
CA GLU A 259 23.28 17.72 -20.54
C GLU A 259 21.84 17.45 -20.09
N ALA A 260 20.98 18.45 -20.29
CA ALA A 260 19.54 18.34 -20.13
C ALA A 260 18.79 18.72 -21.40
N GLN A 261 17.59 18.18 -21.56
CA GLN A 261 16.64 18.55 -22.59
C GLN A 261 15.23 18.65 -22.00
N LEU A 262 14.49 19.67 -22.39
CA LEU A 262 13.05 19.70 -22.21
C LEU A 262 12.37 18.84 -23.29
N VAL A 263 11.68 17.78 -22.87
CA VAL A 263 10.85 16.96 -23.75
C VAL A 263 9.39 17.34 -23.58
N GLU A 264 8.66 17.35 -24.70
CA GLU A 264 7.22 17.61 -24.73
C GLU A 264 6.45 16.31 -24.96
N ILE A 265 5.34 16.14 -24.24
CA ILE A 265 4.34 15.10 -24.46
C ILE A 265 2.99 15.76 -24.69
N ASP A 266 2.44 15.58 -25.89
CA ASP A 266 1.08 16.01 -26.22
C ASP A 266 0.08 14.92 -25.86
N ILE A 267 -0.82 15.22 -24.92
CA ILE A 267 -1.89 14.33 -24.49
C ILE A 267 -3.22 14.87 -25.00
N ARG A 268 -3.86 14.09 -25.89
CA ARG A 268 -5.21 14.38 -26.36
C ARG A 268 -6.25 13.88 -25.35
N VAL A 269 -7.35 14.61 -25.20
CA VAL A 269 -8.38 14.32 -24.18
C VAL A 269 -9.03 12.95 -24.37
N GLU A 270 -9.08 12.43 -25.60
CA GLU A 270 -9.59 11.09 -25.91
C GLU A 270 -8.81 9.99 -25.19
N ALA A 271 -7.52 10.22 -24.89
CA ALA A 271 -6.72 9.28 -24.11
C ALA A 271 -7.35 9.04 -22.73
N PHE A 272 -8.10 10.01 -22.20
CA PHE A 272 -8.76 9.91 -20.89
C PHE A 272 -10.10 9.19 -20.94
N GLY A 273 -10.66 8.89 -22.11
CA GLY A 273 -11.99 8.31 -22.23
C GLY A 273 -12.09 6.86 -21.77
N MET A 274 -13.27 6.45 -21.31
CA MET A 274 -13.65 5.04 -21.18
C MET A 274 -14.76 4.71 -22.17
N PHE A 275 -14.72 3.55 -22.79
CA PHE A 275 -15.79 3.11 -23.69
C PHE A 275 -17.01 2.68 -22.88
N ASP A 276 -18.18 3.27 -23.17
CA ASP A 276 -19.47 2.89 -22.60
C ASP A 276 -20.24 2.01 -23.61
N PRO A 277 -20.35 0.69 -23.36
CA PRO A 277 -21.07 -0.21 -24.27
C PRO A 277 -22.55 0.16 -24.43
N SER A 278 -23.18 0.72 -23.40
CA SER A 278 -24.61 1.10 -23.47
C SER A 278 -24.87 2.26 -24.42
N ARG A 279 -23.85 3.10 -24.67
CA ARG A 279 -23.92 4.26 -25.56
C ARG A 279 -23.13 4.10 -26.86
N GLY A 280 -22.39 3.00 -27.01
CA GLY A 280 -21.48 2.79 -28.14
C GLY A 280 -20.46 3.92 -28.34
N SER A 281 -20.02 4.59 -27.26
CA SER A 281 -19.16 5.78 -27.36
C SER A 281 -18.16 5.90 -26.21
N TRP A 282 -17.05 6.58 -26.48
CA TRP A 282 -16.05 6.97 -25.48
C TRP A 282 -16.57 8.16 -24.67
N ILE A 283 -16.49 8.05 -23.35
CA ILE A 283 -17.01 9.06 -22.42
C ILE A 283 -15.95 9.51 -21.42
N ILE A 284 -16.12 10.73 -20.94
CA ILE A 284 -15.52 11.25 -19.70
C ILE A 284 -16.68 11.86 -18.94
N ASP A 285 -16.98 11.38 -17.74
CA ASP A 285 -18.10 11.93 -16.96
C ASP A 285 -17.77 13.37 -16.53
N ALA A 286 -18.74 14.27 -16.67
CA ALA A 286 -18.56 15.66 -16.26
C ALA A 286 -18.19 15.76 -14.78
N GLY A 287 -17.19 16.59 -14.45
CA GLY A 287 -16.67 16.73 -13.09
C GLY A 287 -15.63 15.69 -12.69
N THR A 288 -15.34 14.68 -13.52
CA THR A 288 -14.22 13.73 -13.30
C THR A 288 -12.93 14.50 -13.10
N ARG A 289 -12.22 14.23 -11.99
CA ARG A 289 -10.87 14.79 -11.78
C ARG A 289 -9.84 13.84 -12.39
N LEU A 290 -8.93 14.37 -13.19
CA LEU A 290 -7.85 13.61 -13.82
C LEU A 290 -6.54 13.91 -13.11
N ASP A 291 -5.85 12.88 -12.64
CA ASP A 291 -4.48 13.02 -12.16
C ASP A 291 -3.53 12.56 -13.28
N VAL A 292 -2.58 13.41 -13.66
CA VAL A 292 -1.48 13.07 -14.59
C VAL A 292 -0.26 12.62 -13.77
N LEU A 293 0.29 11.45 -14.13
CA LEU A 293 1.48 10.86 -13.54
C LEU A 293 2.57 10.80 -14.59
N VAL A 294 3.83 10.93 -14.17
CA VAL A 294 4.99 10.80 -15.05
C VAL A 294 6.06 9.99 -14.39
N GLY A 295 6.83 9.27 -15.20
CA GLY A 295 7.82 8.30 -14.75
C GLY A 295 8.60 7.76 -15.95
N MET A 296 9.60 6.94 -15.68
CA MET A 296 10.35 6.21 -16.71
C MET A 296 9.78 4.80 -16.94
N ASN A 297 8.98 4.28 -16.02
CA ASN A 297 8.29 2.99 -16.08
C ASN A 297 7.05 2.99 -15.15
N ALA A 298 6.23 1.94 -15.20
CA ALA A 298 4.99 1.91 -14.43
C ALA A 298 5.15 1.84 -12.89
N GLU A 299 6.32 1.45 -12.37
CA GLU A 299 6.59 1.42 -10.92
C GLU A 299 7.03 2.79 -10.38
N ASN A 300 7.72 3.60 -11.19
CA ASN A 300 8.18 4.94 -10.81
C ASN A 300 7.30 6.06 -11.40
N ALA A 301 6.06 5.71 -11.79
CA ALA A 301 5.04 6.67 -12.19
C ALA A 301 4.54 7.42 -10.96
N GLU A 302 5.16 8.57 -10.68
CA GLU A 302 4.76 9.43 -9.57
C GLU A 302 3.70 10.42 -10.02
N ARG A 303 2.74 10.73 -9.12
CA ARG A 303 1.89 11.91 -9.32
C ARG A 303 2.80 13.13 -9.36
N LEU A 304 2.67 13.92 -10.43
CA LEU A 304 3.43 15.14 -10.69
C LEU A 304 3.54 16.09 -9.48
N LEU A 305 2.62 15.97 -8.52
CA LEU A 305 2.39 16.95 -7.47
C LEU A 305 2.62 16.51 -6.01
N ARG A 306 3.09 15.28 -5.67
CA ARG A 306 3.11 14.90 -4.22
C ARG A 306 4.29 14.21 -3.57
N LEU A 307 5.13 13.44 -4.24
CA LEU A 307 6.20 12.65 -3.58
C LEU A 307 7.15 13.43 -2.65
N MET A 308 7.98 14.29 -3.27
CA MET A 308 9.25 14.68 -2.64
C MET A 308 9.67 16.15 -2.83
N LEU A 309 8.93 16.95 -3.59
CA LEU A 309 9.27 18.35 -3.88
C LEU A 309 8.23 19.37 -3.40
N GLY A 310 7.15 18.95 -2.74
CA GLY A 310 6.17 19.89 -2.20
C GLY A 310 6.74 20.79 -1.09
N HIS A 311 7.71 20.30 -0.31
CA HIS A 311 8.31 21.03 0.81
C HIS A 311 9.79 20.61 1.04
N PRO A 312 10.73 20.97 0.15
CA PRO A 312 12.14 20.55 0.24
C PRO A 312 12.78 20.90 1.59
N LEU A 313 12.40 22.04 2.19
CA LEU A 313 12.83 22.43 3.53
C LEU A 313 12.31 21.47 4.61
N ARG A 314 11.04 21.04 4.57
CA ARG A 314 10.49 20.09 5.55
C ARG A 314 11.16 18.72 5.44
N SER A 315 11.50 18.27 4.23
CA SER A 315 12.21 17.02 4.00
C SER A 315 13.65 17.06 4.53
N LEU A 316 14.35 18.19 4.34
CA LEU A 316 15.69 18.41 4.88
C LEU A 316 15.65 18.45 6.42
N THR A 317 14.71 19.21 7.00
CA THR A 317 14.53 19.30 8.46
C THR A 317 14.15 17.95 9.06
N PHE A 318 13.35 17.13 8.35
CA PHE A 318 12.98 15.79 8.81
C PHE A 318 14.20 14.88 8.84
N THR A 319 14.95 14.87 7.74
CA THR A 319 16.17 14.06 7.63
C THR A 319 17.15 14.44 8.72
N TYR A 320 17.43 15.74 8.87
CA TYR A 320 18.30 16.27 9.92
C TYR A 320 17.83 15.89 11.32
N SER A 321 16.57 16.15 11.66
CA SER A 321 15.98 15.85 12.96
C SER A 321 16.04 14.35 13.29
N PHE A 322 15.67 13.49 12.33
CA PHE A 322 15.65 12.05 12.53
C PHE A 322 17.07 11.49 12.68
N THR A 323 17.99 11.83 11.77
CA THR A 323 19.37 11.34 11.83
C THR A 323 20.11 11.82 13.08
N THR A 324 19.83 13.05 13.52
CA THR A 324 20.43 13.61 14.75
C THR A 324 19.95 12.85 15.98
N GLN A 325 18.64 12.59 16.11
CA GLN A 325 18.10 11.80 17.22
C GLN A 325 18.65 10.37 17.21
N VAL A 326 18.71 9.71 16.04
CA VAL A 326 19.31 8.38 15.90
C VAL A 326 20.79 8.40 16.29
N ALA A 327 21.55 9.39 15.84
CA ALA A 327 22.96 9.54 16.21
C ALA A 327 23.15 9.74 17.71
N LEU A 328 22.31 10.54 18.37
CA LEU A 328 22.34 10.74 19.83
C LEU A 328 21.99 9.45 20.59
N ILE A 329 20.99 8.69 20.11
CA ILE A 329 20.62 7.38 20.68
C ILE A 329 21.82 6.43 20.62
N LEU A 330 22.47 6.32 19.46
CA LEU A 330 23.64 5.46 19.26
C LEU A 330 24.85 5.94 20.07
N LEU A 331 25.11 7.24 20.10
CA LEU A 331 26.21 7.83 20.86
C LEU A 331 26.02 7.60 22.36
N LYS A 332 24.81 7.79 22.89
CA LYS A 332 24.47 7.45 24.29
C LYS A 332 24.65 5.96 24.56
N ALA A 333 24.26 5.10 23.62
CA ALA A 333 24.41 3.66 23.74
C ALA A 333 25.90 3.22 23.82
N VAL A 334 26.79 3.93 23.13
CA VAL A 334 28.25 3.67 23.11
C VAL A 334 28.97 4.31 24.28
N LEU A 335 28.71 5.59 24.58
CA LEU A 335 29.43 6.36 25.60
C LEU A 335 28.97 6.04 27.03
N LEU A 336 27.72 5.62 27.21
CA LEU A 336 27.12 5.34 28.52
C LEU A 336 26.52 3.92 28.57
N PRO A 337 27.32 2.85 28.36
CA PRO A 337 26.82 1.48 28.25
C PRO A 337 26.21 0.95 29.55
N HIS A 338 26.64 1.49 30.70
CA HIS A 338 26.16 1.10 32.03
C HIS A 338 24.98 1.93 32.54
N MET A 339 24.54 2.96 31.80
CA MET A 339 23.34 3.72 32.16
C MET A 339 22.09 2.87 31.89
N PRO A 340 21.14 2.79 32.85
CA PRO A 340 19.92 2.03 32.67
C PRO A 340 19.13 2.55 31.46
N ARG A 341 18.72 1.61 30.58
CA ARG A 341 17.90 1.90 29.41
C ARG A 341 16.46 1.51 29.71
N TYR A 342 15.61 2.51 29.92
CA TYR A 342 14.19 2.31 30.19
C TYR A 342 13.37 1.93 28.95
N GLN A 343 13.86 2.25 27.75
CA GLN A 343 13.25 1.92 26.46
C GLN A 343 14.23 1.10 25.63
N SER A 344 13.72 0.10 24.90
CA SER A 344 14.53 -0.63 23.93
C SER A 344 15.03 0.30 22.83
N ILE A 345 16.16 -0.04 22.19
CA ILE A 345 16.70 0.77 21.09
C ILE A 345 15.69 0.93 19.94
N ARG A 346 14.86 -0.10 19.75
CA ARG A 346 13.76 -0.12 18.78
C ARG A 346 12.70 0.95 19.08
N ILE A 347 12.28 1.05 20.35
CA ILE A 347 11.32 2.06 20.80
C ILE A 347 11.94 3.47 20.74
N GLN A 348 13.23 3.62 21.04
CA GLN A 348 13.92 4.91 20.92
C GLN A 348 14.01 5.37 19.45
N ILE A 349 14.30 4.47 18.51
CA ILE A 349 14.30 4.79 17.06
C ILE A 349 12.88 5.08 16.58
N HIS A 350 11.89 4.32 17.05
CA HIS A 350 10.48 4.54 16.73
C HIS A 350 10.00 5.92 17.21
N ARG A 351 10.34 6.27 18.45
CA ARG A 351 10.13 7.60 19.02
C ARG A 351 10.79 8.67 18.16
N ALA A 352 12.05 8.50 17.77
CA ALA A 352 12.75 9.47 16.92
C ALA A 352 12.05 9.66 15.56
N HIS A 353 11.61 8.57 14.94
CA HIS A 353 10.86 8.61 13.70
C HIS A 353 9.54 9.36 13.87
N TRP A 354 8.73 8.99 14.87
CA TRP A 354 7.45 9.65 15.13
C TRP A 354 7.59 11.10 15.58
N ALA A 355 8.58 11.44 16.40
CA ALA A 355 8.84 12.82 16.80
C ALA A 355 9.22 13.72 15.61
N SER A 356 10.06 13.21 14.70
CA SER A 356 10.40 13.94 13.47
C SER A 356 9.21 14.03 12.51
N SER A 357 8.40 12.97 12.42
CA SER A 357 7.21 12.95 11.57
C SER A 357 6.06 13.82 12.09
N SER A 358 5.84 13.95 13.40
CA SER A 358 4.65 14.62 13.99
C SER A 358 4.59 16.11 13.65
N THR A 359 5.78 16.70 13.53
CA THR A 359 5.98 18.12 13.27
C THR A 359 6.03 18.40 11.77
N LEU A 360 6.66 17.51 10.98
CA LEU A 360 7.05 17.81 9.60
C LEU A 360 6.19 17.10 8.56
N PHE A 361 5.71 15.91 8.89
CA PHE A 361 4.87 15.07 8.03
C PHE A 361 3.84 14.28 8.85
N PRO A 362 2.80 14.93 9.41
CA PRO A 362 1.83 14.29 10.31
C PRO A 362 1.16 13.05 9.71
N ALA A 363 1.04 12.98 8.38
CA ALA A 363 0.52 11.84 7.65
C ALA A 363 1.36 10.55 7.82
N LEU A 364 2.65 10.65 8.17
CA LEU A 364 3.55 9.50 8.34
C LEU A 364 3.37 8.77 9.68
N ILE A 365 2.87 9.45 10.72
CA ILE A 365 2.65 8.81 12.03
C ILE A 365 1.48 7.84 11.98
N HIS A 366 0.39 8.27 11.35
CA HIS A 366 -0.88 7.57 11.38
C HIS A 366 -1.26 6.94 10.02
N ARG A 367 -0.34 6.95 9.03
CA ARG A 367 -0.62 6.59 7.62
C ARG A 367 -1.96 7.18 7.13
N LEU A 368 -2.08 8.50 7.12
CA LEU A 368 -3.22 9.17 6.46
C LEU A 368 -2.96 9.22 4.94
N PRO A 369 -3.89 8.89 4.01
CA PRO A 369 -5.33 8.65 4.18
C PRO A 369 -5.85 7.30 3.59
N VAL A 370 -7.11 6.96 3.85
CA VAL A 370 -7.92 6.04 3.02
C VAL A 370 -9.03 6.77 2.30
N THR A 371 -8.70 7.88 1.63
CA THR A 371 -9.58 8.37 0.55
C THR A 371 -9.66 7.30 -0.54
N GLY A 372 -10.81 6.65 -0.66
CA GLY A 372 -11.01 5.51 -1.56
C GLY A 372 -10.74 4.14 -0.92
N CYS A 373 -10.91 3.98 0.39
CA CYS A 373 -10.98 2.66 1.01
C CYS A 373 -12.04 1.81 0.30
N PRO A 374 -11.71 0.60 -0.20
CA PRO A 374 -12.70 -0.26 -0.82
C PRO A 374 -13.86 -0.53 0.15
N GLU A 375 -15.10 -0.48 -0.33
CA GLU A 375 -16.30 -0.73 0.50
C GLU A 375 -16.25 -2.08 1.22
N ARG A 376 -15.54 -3.05 0.64
CA ARG A 376 -15.29 -4.36 1.27
C ARG A 376 -14.50 -4.25 2.60
N ARG A 377 -13.62 -3.26 2.73
CA ARG A 377 -12.79 -3.03 3.93
C ARG A 377 -13.45 -2.06 4.89
N ALA A 378 -14.03 -0.97 4.40
CA ALA A 378 -14.74 0.00 5.22
C ALA A 378 -15.98 0.53 4.49
N ARG A 379 -17.15 0.42 5.12
CA ARG A 379 -18.41 0.92 4.55
C ARG A 379 -18.89 2.11 5.37
N ARG A 380 -19.05 3.25 4.71
CA ARG A 380 -19.58 4.46 5.34
C ARG A 380 -21.04 4.24 5.77
N ILE A 381 -21.37 4.73 6.95
CA ILE A 381 -22.70 4.80 7.55
C ILE A 381 -22.93 6.22 8.12
N GLY A 382 -24.17 6.53 8.48
CA GLY A 382 -24.58 7.88 8.91
C GLY A 382 -24.96 8.77 7.72
N SER A 383 -26.05 9.51 7.86
CA SER A 383 -26.56 10.46 6.86
C SER A 383 -26.00 11.86 7.10
N SER A 384 -26.29 12.45 8.27
CA SER A 384 -25.80 13.77 8.72
C SER A 384 -24.42 13.71 9.38
N TRP A 385 -24.06 12.59 10.01
CA TRP A 385 -22.70 12.30 10.48
C TRP A 385 -22.06 11.19 9.64
N LYS A 386 -20.80 10.88 9.96
CA LYS A 386 -20.03 9.87 9.24
C LYS A 386 -19.43 8.90 10.25
N ALA A 387 -19.59 7.62 9.98
CA ALA A 387 -18.83 6.54 10.61
C ALA A 387 -18.59 5.42 9.60
N TYR A 388 -17.74 4.46 9.93
CA TYR A 388 -17.35 3.38 9.04
C TYR A 388 -17.41 2.03 9.74
N VAL A 389 -18.10 1.07 9.13
CA VAL A 389 -18.14 -0.32 9.57
C VAL A 389 -16.95 -1.08 9.01
N ILE A 390 -16.28 -1.87 9.85
CA ILE A 390 -15.04 -2.58 9.53
C ILE A 390 -15.14 -4.04 9.98
N PRO A 391 -15.00 -5.03 9.08
CA PRO A 391 -14.95 -4.87 7.63
C PRO A 391 -16.31 -4.40 7.06
N GLY A 392 -16.30 -3.61 6.00
CA GLY A 392 -17.49 -2.94 5.47
C GLY A 392 -18.61 -3.86 4.96
N THR A 393 -18.32 -5.13 4.70
CA THR A 393 -19.31 -6.16 4.35
C THR A 393 -20.19 -6.60 5.53
N ARG A 394 -19.81 -6.31 6.76
CA ARG A 394 -20.59 -6.68 7.95
C ARG A 394 -21.87 -5.84 8.02
N ARG A 395 -22.98 -6.52 8.33
CA ARG A 395 -24.24 -5.88 8.71
C ARG A 395 -24.29 -5.83 10.24
N ILE A 396 -24.33 -4.63 10.81
CA ILE A 396 -24.25 -4.40 12.26
C ILE A 396 -25.34 -5.18 13.01
N GLY A 397 -26.58 -5.18 12.52
CA GLY A 397 -27.68 -5.92 13.16
C GLY A 397 -27.49 -7.44 13.24
N LYS A 398 -26.53 -8.05 12.51
CA LYS A 398 -26.21 -9.48 12.65
C LYS A 398 -25.44 -9.82 13.94
N ILE A 399 -24.98 -8.82 14.69
CA ILE A 399 -24.31 -9.00 15.98
C ILE A 399 -25.33 -9.37 17.06
N ALA A 400 -26.56 -8.86 16.94
CA ALA A 400 -27.60 -8.98 17.94
C ALA A 400 -27.90 -10.45 18.31
N GLY A 401 -27.80 -10.77 19.60
CA GLY A 401 -28.12 -12.09 20.15
C GLY A 401 -27.09 -13.18 19.84
N LYS A 402 -25.99 -12.87 19.14
CA LYS A 402 -24.91 -13.82 18.88
C LYS A 402 -23.95 -13.88 20.08
N PRO A 403 -23.79 -15.02 20.76
CA PRO A 403 -22.84 -15.17 21.87
C PRO A 403 -21.41 -14.83 21.43
N GLY A 404 -20.68 -14.09 22.26
CA GLY A 404 -19.30 -13.68 21.98
C GLY A 404 -19.14 -12.67 20.84
N ALA A 405 -20.23 -12.10 20.31
CA ALA A 405 -20.17 -11.04 19.31
C ALA A 405 -20.38 -9.65 19.91
N CYS A 406 -19.63 -8.65 19.45
CA CYS A 406 -19.78 -7.27 19.89
C CYS A 406 -19.55 -6.23 18.79
N ALA A 407 -20.18 -5.07 18.96
CA ALA A 407 -19.90 -3.86 18.20
C ALA A 407 -18.96 -2.96 19.02
N ILE A 408 -17.84 -2.55 18.46
CA ILE A 408 -16.91 -1.62 19.10
C ILE A 408 -17.01 -0.28 18.38
N ILE A 409 -17.57 0.71 19.05
CA ILE A 409 -17.62 2.08 18.53
C ILE A 409 -16.28 2.73 18.86
N TYR A 410 -15.55 3.12 17.81
CA TYR A 410 -14.17 3.55 17.93
C TYR A 410 -14.01 5.04 17.63
N ALA A 411 -13.44 5.82 18.55
CA ALA A 411 -13.00 7.20 18.32
C ALA A 411 -11.48 7.26 18.16
N HIS A 412 -11.00 7.84 17.06
CA HIS A 412 -9.56 7.96 16.81
C HIS A 412 -8.90 9.06 17.65
N GLY A 413 -7.59 8.98 17.83
CA GLY A 413 -6.77 10.03 18.43
C GLY A 413 -6.42 11.18 17.48
N GLY A 414 -5.32 11.88 17.76
CA GLY A 414 -4.84 13.00 16.95
C GLY A 414 -5.14 14.39 17.52
N GLY A 415 -5.42 14.47 18.83
CA GLY A 415 -5.60 15.73 19.55
C GLY A 415 -6.85 16.50 19.13
N TYR A 416 -7.90 15.82 18.67
CA TYR A 416 -9.12 16.38 18.05
C TYR A 416 -8.92 17.20 16.77
N ALA A 417 -7.69 17.56 16.43
CA ALA A 417 -7.35 18.42 15.30
C ALA A 417 -6.75 17.67 14.10
N ARG A 418 -6.53 16.36 14.22
CA ARG A 418 -5.93 15.50 13.19
C ARG A 418 -6.56 14.10 13.26
N GLY A 419 -6.54 13.38 12.15
CA GLY A 419 -7.01 11.99 12.05
C GLY A 419 -8.17 11.81 11.08
N GLU A 420 -8.55 10.54 10.86
CA GLU A 420 -9.74 10.12 10.11
C GLU A 420 -10.20 8.77 10.66
N ALA A 421 -11.46 8.39 10.47
CA ALA A 421 -12.02 7.17 11.03
C ALA A 421 -11.31 5.89 10.55
N CYS A 422 -10.78 5.89 9.33
CA CYS A 422 -10.14 4.73 8.72
C CYS A 422 -8.63 4.60 9.01
N MET A 423 -8.01 5.51 9.78
CA MET A 423 -6.55 5.54 9.99
C MET A 423 -5.99 4.27 10.65
N TYR A 424 -6.81 3.54 11.39
CA TYR A 424 -6.40 2.35 12.15
C TYR A 424 -6.97 1.02 11.63
N LEU A 425 -7.42 0.98 10.37
CA LEU A 425 -7.98 -0.24 9.75
C LEU A 425 -7.12 -1.49 9.95
N ASN A 426 -5.80 -1.37 9.76
CA ASN A 426 -4.89 -2.52 9.87
C ASN A 426 -4.80 -3.04 11.32
N TYR A 427 -4.94 -2.18 12.33
CA TYR A 427 -4.95 -2.60 13.74
C TYR A 427 -6.29 -3.25 14.11
N MET A 428 -7.39 -2.69 13.62
CA MET A 428 -8.74 -3.25 13.80
C MET A 428 -8.86 -4.64 13.17
N GLU A 429 -8.44 -4.80 11.90
CA GLU A 429 -8.42 -6.09 11.19
C GLU A 429 -7.54 -7.12 11.92
N ARG A 430 -6.38 -6.69 12.46
CA ARG A 430 -5.50 -7.53 13.28
C ARG A 430 -6.20 -8.01 14.55
N TRP A 431 -6.87 -7.10 15.27
CA TRP A 431 -7.62 -7.46 16.46
C TRP A 431 -8.76 -8.43 16.14
N GLN A 432 -9.54 -8.18 15.09
CA GLN A 432 -10.60 -9.08 14.62
C GLN A 432 -10.06 -10.48 14.29
N ALA A 433 -8.95 -10.55 13.55
CA ALA A 433 -8.33 -11.82 13.17
C ALA A 433 -7.80 -12.60 14.39
N LYS A 434 -7.29 -11.92 15.41
CA LYS A 434 -6.82 -12.59 16.64
C LYS A 434 -7.97 -12.99 17.57
N ALA A 435 -8.94 -12.10 17.80
CA ALA A 435 -10.08 -12.35 18.67
C ALA A 435 -10.98 -13.46 18.13
N SER A 436 -11.16 -13.56 16.81
CA SER A 436 -11.95 -14.64 16.19
C SER A 436 -11.40 -16.03 16.49
N LYS A 437 -10.07 -16.18 16.67
CA LYS A 437 -9.44 -17.44 17.10
C LYS A 437 -9.77 -17.81 18.54
N LEU A 438 -10.22 -16.84 19.35
CA LEU A 438 -10.65 -17.01 20.73
C LEU A 438 -12.19 -17.09 20.85
N GLY A 439 -12.90 -17.22 19.72
CA GLY A 439 -14.37 -17.25 19.71
C GLY A 439 -15.05 -15.88 19.85
N LEU A 440 -14.29 -14.79 19.85
CA LEU A 440 -14.81 -13.43 19.94
C LEU A 440 -14.99 -12.81 18.54
N GLU A 441 -16.21 -12.43 18.20
CA GLU A 441 -16.53 -11.76 16.94
C GLU A 441 -16.71 -10.25 17.16
N MET A 442 -15.67 -9.48 16.83
CA MET A 442 -15.69 -8.03 16.98
C MET A 442 -16.00 -7.36 15.64
N THR A 443 -16.92 -6.40 15.62
CA THR A 443 -17.13 -5.49 14.49
C THR A 443 -16.84 -4.07 14.92
N PHE A 444 -15.89 -3.41 14.26
CA PHE A 444 -15.59 -2.01 14.56
C PHE A 444 -16.52 -1.08 13.79
N VAL A 445 -16.99 -0.03 14.47
CA VAL A 445 -17.73 1.09 13.92
C VAL A 445 -16.94 2.35 14.25
N SER A 446 -16.04 2.73 13.35
CA SER A 446 -15.09 3.83 13.57
C SER A 446 -15.74 5.17 13.22
N VAL A 447 -15.70 6.12 14.14
CA VAL A 447 -16.37 7.43 14.05
C VAL A 447 -15.51 8.42 13.28
N GLU A 448 -16.10 9.10 12.31
CA GLU A 448 -15.49 10.22 11.60
C GLU A 448 -16.08 11.51 12.17
N TYR A 449 -15.45 12.04 13.21
CA TYR A 449 -15.89 13.25 13.86
C TYR A 449 -15.28 14.52 13.23
N PRO A 450 -15.96 15.69 13.30
CA PRO A 450 -15.40 16.96 12.83
C PRO A 450 -14.12 17.29 13.59
N LEU A 451 -13.04 17.59 12.88
CA LEU A 451 -11.82 18.05 13.53
C LEU A 451 -12.02 19.48 14.07
N THR A 452 -11.24 19.84 15.08
CA THR A 452 -11.38 21.11 15.81
C THR A 452 -11.25 22.36 14.93
N ASP A 453 -10.54 22.29 13.81
CA ASP A 453 -10.47 23.38 12.82
C ASP A 453 -11.77 23.57 12.03
N VAL A 454 -12.64 22.56 12.02
CA VAL A 454 -13.99 22.61 11.45
C VAL A 454 -15.01 23.02 12.50
N ALA A 455 -14.99 22.38 13.68
CA ALA A 455 -15.89 22.70 14.78
C ALA A 455 -15.28 22.33 16.15
N PRO A 456 -15.39 23.19 17.18
CA PRO A 456 -14.96 22.85 18.54
C PRO A 456 -15.90 21.83 19.18
N HIS A 457 -15.58 21.45 20.43
CA HIS A 457 -16.51 20.74 21.30
C HIS A 457 -17.87 21.48 21.35
N PRO A 458 -19.04 20.78 21.31
CA PRO A 458 -19.23 19.33 21.46
C PRO A 458 -19.33 18.53 20.14
N ALA A 459 -18.92 19.09 18.99
CA ALA A 459 -19.18 18.46 17.69
C ALA A 459 -18.65 17.02 17.58
N GLN A 460 -17.50 16.73 18.20
CA GLN A 460 -16.89 15.41 18.19
C GLN A 460 -17.68 14.39 19.01
N GLN A 461 -18.09 14.80 20.20
CA GLN A 461 -18.92 14.01 21.10
C GLN A 461 -20.28 13.70 20.46
N ASN A 462 -20.90 14.69 19.81
CA ASN A 462 -22.16 14.51 19.10
C ASN A 462 -22.06 13.46 17.99
N SER A 463 -21.02 13.50 17.14
CA SER A 463 -20.82 12.48 16.10
C SER A 463 -20.61 11.06 16.68
N PHE A 464 -19.96 10.97 17.85
CA PHE A 464 -19.80 9.70 18.54
C PHE A 464 -21.13 9.17 19.08
N LEU A 465 -21.93 10.03 19.72
CA LEU A 465 -23.24 9.68 20.27
C LEU A 465 -24.27 9.33 19.19
N GLU A 466 -24.28 10.05 18.06
CA GLU A 466 -25.11 9.72 16.89
C GLU A 466 -24.72 8.35 16.31
N THR A 467 -23.42 8.01 16.30
CA THR A 467 -22.98 6.67 15.92
C THR A 467 -23.49 5.61 16.90
N TYR A 468 -23.50 5.89 18.20
CA TYR A 468 -24.04 4.98 19.21
C TYR A 468 -25.54 4.75 19.05
N GLN A 469 -26.33 5.83 18.90
CA GLN A 469 -27.75 5.75 18.62
C GLN A 469 -28.04 4.90 17.38
N TYR A 470 -27.28 5.11 16.30
CA TYR A 470 -27.41 4.29 15.10
C TYR A 470 -27.15 2.80 15.35
N VAL A 471 -26.12 2.45 16.11
CA VAL A 471 -25.83 1.03 16.42
C VAL A 471 -26.99 0.40 17.23
N LEU A 472 -27.60 1.15 18.16
CA LEU A 472 -28.80 0.73 18.87
C LEU A 472 -29.99 0.55 17.93
N GLU A 473 -30.22 1.49 17.00
CA GLU A 473 -31.28 1.41 15.98
C GLU A 473 -31.11 0.23 15.03
N GLN A 474 -29.87 -0.24 14.82
CA GLN A 474 -29.61 -1.47 14.07
C GLN A 474 -29.94 -2.75 14.87
N GLY A 475 -30.46 -2.62 16.09
CA GLY A 475 -30.92 -3.72 16.94
C GLY A 475 -29.82 -4.39 17.77
N VAL A 476 -28.61 -3.81 17.83
CA VAL A 476 -27.54 -4.34 18.69
C VAL A 476 -27.84 -3.94 20.13
N PRO A 477 -27.95 -4.90 21.06
CA PRO A 477 -28.26 -4.58 22.45
C PRO A 477 -27.07 -3.88 23.12
N PRO A 478 -27.30 -2.98 24.09
CA PRO A 478 -26.23 -2.28 24.81
C PRO A 478 -25.21 -3.23 25.47
N SER A 479 -25.66 -4.41 25.88
CA SER A 479 -24.82 -5.50 26.42
C SER A 479 -23.82 -6.09 25.43
N GLN A 480 -23.91 -5.76 24.14
CA GLN A 480 -22.97 -6.17 23.09
C GLN A 480 -22.22 -4.98 22.46
N ILE A 481 -22.32 -3.78 23.03
CA ILE A 481 -21.66 -2.58 22.50
C ILE A 481 -20.57 -2.14 23.45
N LEU A 482 -19.37 -1.85 22.93
CA LEU A 482 -18.26 -1.27 23.69
C LEU A 482 -17.86 0.08 23.08
N PHE A 483 -17.44 0.99 23.94
CA PHE A 483 -16.76 2.22 23.51
C PHE A 483 -15.26 2.00 23.57
N MET A 484 -14.55 2.42 22.53
CA MET A 484 -13.11 2.31 22.48
C MET A 484 -12.51 3.56 21.84
N GLY A 485 -11.41 4.07 22.37
CA GLY A 485 -10.73 5.19 21.73
C GLY A 485 -9.31 5.38 22.20
N ASP A 486 -8.51 6.03 21.36
CA ASP A 486 -7.12 6.33 21.65
C ASP A 486 -6.87 7.83 21.81
N SER A 487 -5.99 8.22 22.74
CA SER A 487 -5.63 9.63 22.95
C SER A 487 -6.88 10.51 23.12
N ALA A 488 -7.02 11.58 22.33
CA ALA A 488 -8.22 12.41 22.26
C ALA A 488 -9.52 11.61 22.05
N GLY A 489 -9.51 10.55 21.24
CA GLY A 489 -10.67 9.69 21.05
C GLY A 489 -11.06 8.93 22.32
N GLY A 490 -10.10 8.60 23.17
CA GLY A 490 -10.36 8.05 24.50
C GLY A 490 -11.08 9.07 25.41
N GLY A 491 -10.65 10.33 25.39
CA GLY A 491 -11.36 11.42 26.08
C GLY A 491 -12.80 11.60 25.57
N CYS A 492 -12.99 11.55 24.25
CA CYS A 492 -14.30 11.59 23.61
C CYS A 492 -15.21 10.44 24.08
N CYS A 493 -14.68 9.21 24.15
CA CYS A 493 -15.42 8.05 24.62
C CYS A 493 -15.86 8.20 26.09
N LEU A 494 -14.97 8.71 26.94
CA LEU A 494 -15.25 8.90 28.36
C LEU A 494 -16.34 9.96 28.57
N LEU A 495 -16.21 11.13 27.94
CA LEU A 495 -17.23 12.19 28.00
C LEU A 495 -18.57 11.75 27.40
N SER A 496 -18.54 11.02 26.28
CA SER A 496 -19.75 10.46 25.67
C SER A 496 -20.45 9.48 26.62
N SER A 497 -19.69 8.65 27.34
CA SER A 497 -20.24 7.71 28.32
C SER A 497 -20.94 8.43 29.47
N MET A 498 -20.38 9.55 29.94
CA MET A 498 -20.98 10.37 31.00
C MET A 498 -22.28 11.05 30.55
N GLU A 499 -22.38 11.41 29.26
CA GLU A 499 -23.54 12.11 28.70
C GLU A 499 -24.75 11.20 28.43
N LEU A 500 -24.55 9.87 28.37
CA LEU A 500 -25.64 8.92 28.08
C LEU A 500 -26.83 9.05 29.05
N ARG A 501 -26.55 9.32 30.32
CA ARG A 501 -27.59 9.52 31.36
C ARG A 501 -28.47 10.72 31.04
N ASN A 502 -27.87 11.85 30.66
CA ASN A 502 -28.60 13.08 30.33
C ASN A 502 -29.48 12.89 29.10
N LEU A 503 -29.02 12.06 28.16
CA LEU A 503 -29.76 11.73 26.93
C LEU A 503 -30.76 10.59 27.09
N GLY A 504 -30.85 9.97 28.28
CA GLY A 504 -31.71 8.80 28.52
C GLY A 504 -31.32 7.56 27.68
N LEU A 505 -30.06 7.48 27.24
CA LEU A 505 -29.55 6.36 26.46
C LEU A 505 -28.99 5.26 27.39
N PRO A 506 -29.15 3.97 27.03
CA PRO A 506 -28.60 2.88 27.81
C PRO A 506 -27.06 2.90 27.78
N LYS A 507 -26.42 2.33 28.79
CA LYS A 507 -24.96 2.24 28.87
C LYS A 507 -24.44 1.09 27.99
N PRO A 508 -23.31 1.26 27.27
CA PRO A 508 -22.63 0.14 26.63
C PRO A 508 -22.08 -0.81 27.71
N VAL A 509 -21.67 -2.01 27.32
CA VAL A 509 -21.25 -3.05 28.28
C VAL A 509 -19.90 -2.75 28.94
N ALA A 510 -19.00 -2.04 28.25
CA ALA A 510 -17.69 -1.65 28.76
C ALA A 510 -17.05 -0.53 27.91
N GLY A 511 -16.06 0.16 28.48
CA GLY A 511 -15.16 1.09 27.81
C GLY A 511 -13.71 0.59 27.75
N ILE A 512 -13.00 0.96 26.69
CA ILE A 512 -11.56 0.68 26.48
C ILE A 512 -10.84 1.96 26.07
N LEU A 513 -9.96 2.46 26.92
CA LEU A 513 -9.23 3.71 26.74
C LEU A 513 -7.74 3.42 26.49
N LEU A 514 -7.23 3.80 25.32
CA LEU A 514 -5.83 3.63 24.94
C LEU A 514 -5.09 4.96 25.07
N SER A 515 -4.22 5.10 26.07
CA SER A 515 -3.51 6.36 26.34
C SER A 515 -4.43 7.59 26.28
N PRO A 516 -5.58 7.60 26.99
CA PRO A 516 -6.61 8.63 26.80
C PRO A 516 -6.10 10.02 27.23
N TRP A 517 -6.41 11.03 26.44
CA TRP A 517 -6.15 12.43 26.76
C TRP A 517 -7.47 13.17 27.00
N PHE A 518 -7.64 13.75 28.20
CA PHE A 518 -8.89 14.35 28.65
C PHE A 518 -8.73 15.52 29.63
N ASP A 519 -7.54 15.78 30.17
CA ASP A 519 -7.32 16.96 31.00
C ASP A 519 -7.23 18.24 30.16
N MET A 520 -8.31 19.03 30.19
CA MET A 520 -8.37 20.32 29.49
C MET A 520 -8.01 21.52 30.37
N SER A 521 -7.85 21.34 31.69
CA SER A 521 -7.36 22.41 32.57
C SER A 521 -5.84 22.55 32.46
N LEU A 522 -5.18 21.56 31.84
CA LEU A 522 -3.73 21.51 31.62
C LEU A 522 -2.93 21.53 32.93
N LYS A 523 -3.52 21.07 34.04
CA LYS A 523 -2.88 21.17 35.37
C LYS A 523 -1.56 20.40 35.42
N PHE A 524 -1.46 19.31 34.66
CA PHE A 524 -0.25 18.49 34.57
C PHE A 524 0.85 19.10 33.68
N PHE A 525 0.53 20.18 32.95
CA PHE A 525 1.49 20.92 32.11
C PHE A 525 2.03 22.17 32.80
N GLU A 526 1.52 22.53 33.98
CA GLU A 526 2.06 23.64 34.78
C GLU A 526 3.53 23.40 35.14
N GLY A 527 4.41 24.34 34.78
CA GLY A 527 5.86 24.21 35.00
C GLY A 527 6.59 23.28 34.02
N GLY A 528 5.89 22.72 33.04
CA GLY A 528 6.46 21.83 32.00
C GLY A 528 6.33 20.35 32.33
N HIS A 529 5.85 19.58 31.36
CA HIS A 529 5.53 18.16 31.51
C HIS A 529 6.79 17.29 31.32
N ALA A 530 7.23 16.58 32.36
CA ALA A 530 8.48 15.82 32.34
C ALA A 530 8.51 14.65 31.33
N PHE A 531 7.35 14.04 31.04
CA PHE A 531 7.27 12.88 30.12
C PHE A 531 7.45 13.23 28.63
N VAL A 532 7.55 14.51 28.26
CA VAL A 532 7.91 14.89 26.86
C VAL A 532 9.28 14.37 26.45
N GLU A 533 10.16 14.11 27.43
CA GLU A 533 11.49 13.54 27.23
C GLU A 533 11.47 12.02 26.99
N THR A 534 10.35 11.35 27.29
CA THR A 534 10.19 9.90 27.11
C THR A 534 9.22 9.56 25.99
N ASP A 535 8.34 10.47 25.63
CA ASP A 535 7.34 10.33 24.57
C ASP A 535 7.86 10.77 23.18
N TYR A 536 7.10 10.45 22.13
CA TYR A 536 7.32 10.96 20.77
C TYR A 536 6.65 12.32 20.53
N ILE A 537 5.71 12.73 21.38
CA ILE A 537 5.12 14.08 21.34
C ILE A 537 6.06 15.06 22.05
N ILE A 538 7.24 15.26 21.46
CA ILE A 538 8.30 16.11 22.03
C ILE A 538 7.88 17.57 22.20
N THR A 539 6.85 18.01 21.46
CA THR A 539 6.28 19.35 21.55
C THR A 539 5.07 19.42 22.47
N ALA A 540 4.79 18.43 23.33
CA ALA A 540 3.53 18.42 24.09
C ALA A 540 3.33 19.66 24.97
N ASN A 541 4.40 20.22 25.54
CA ASN A 541 4.36 21.46 26.34
C ASN A 541 3.83 22.68 25.57
N GLU A 542 3.91 22.69 24.24
CA GLU A 542 3.39 23.78 23.39
C GLU A 542 2.14 23.33 22.63
N GLY A 543 2.18 22.10 22.10
CA GLY A 543 1.17 21.51 21.24
C GLY A 543 -0.11 21.15 21.97
N VAL A 544 -0.02 20.53 23.15
CA VAL A 544 -1.20 20.09 23.91
C VAL A 544 -2.02 21.29 24.39
N PRO A 545 -1.44 22.36 24.99
CA PRO A 545 -2.18 23.56 25.33
C PRO A 545 -2.90 24.20 24.13
N MET A 546 -2.24 24.24 22.97
CA MET A 546 -2.85 24.75 21.74
C MET A 546 -4.04 23.89 21.30
N PHE A 547 -3.92 22.56 21.32
CA PHE A 547 -5.02 21.66 20.94
C PHE A 547 -6.19 21.76 21.92
N ALA A 548 -5.91 21.80 23.23
CA ALA A 548 -6.92 21.98 24.27
C ALA A 548 -7.72 23.26 24.05
N LYS A 549 -7.02 24.40 23.92
CA LYS A 549 -7.64 25.71 23.69
C LYS A 549 -8.53 25.72 22.45
N ARG A 550 -8.05 25.15 21.34
CA ARG A 550 -8.85 25.10 20.11
C ARG A 550 -10.09 24.23 20.29
N TRP A 551 -9.98 23.12 21.02
CA TRP A 551 -11.07 22.16 21.19
C TRP A 551 -12.16 22.66 22.13
N ILE A 552 -11.79 23.25 23.27
CA ILE A 552 -12.75 23.76 24.27
C ILE A 552 -13.38 25.10 23.86
N GLY A 553 -12.74 25.85 22.94
CA GLY A 553 -13.20 27.19 22.55
C GLY A 553 -13.13 28.17 23.73
N ASP A 554 -14.29 28.72 24.10
CA ASP A 554 -14.42 29.66 25.22
C ASP A 554 -14.79 28.98 26.55
N ILE A 555 -14.95 27.65 26.57
CA ILE A 555 -15.27 26.88 27.78
C ILE A 555 -14.03 26.82 28.67
N ASP A 556 -14.21 27.04 29.98
CA ASP A 556 -13.15 26.84 30.97
C ASP A 556 -12.69 25.37 30.95
N GLY A 557 -11.38 25.14 30.89
CA GLY A 557 -10.79 23.79 30.86
C GLY A 557 -11.06 22.95 32.11
N SER A 558 -11.52 23.59 33.19
CA SER A 558 -11.98 22.96 34.43
C SER A 558 -13.49 22.70 34.44
N SER A 559 -14.20 23.04 33.36
CA SER A 559 -15.63 22.77 33.24
C SER A 559 -15.88 21.26 33.13
N PRO A 560 -16.84 20.69 33.88
CA PRO A 560 -17.21 19.29 33.75
C PRO A 560 -17.66 18.91 32.33
N GLN A 561 -18.08 19.87 31.51
CA GLN A 561 -18.48 19.64 30.11
C GLN A 561 -17.32 19.09 29.26
N VAL A 562 -16.10 19.56 29.50
CA VAL A 562 -14.92 19.24 28.68
C VAL A 562 -13.85 18.47 29.44
N ASN A 563 -13.95 18.38 30.77
CA ASN A 563 -12.95 17.74 31.61
C ASN A 563 -13.59 16.76 32.60
N PRO A 564 -13.46 15.44 32.35
CA PRO A 564 -13.99 14.40 33.24
C PRO A 564 -13.50 14.53 34.69
N LEU A 565 -12.31 15.08 34.94
CA LEU A 565 -11.77 15.21 36.29
C LEU A 565 -12.55 16.19 37.18
N PHE A 566 -13.42 17.03 36.61
CA PHE A 566 -14.23 17.98 37.37
C PHE A 566 -15.70 17.53 37.53
N ARG A 567 -16.05 16.34 37.04
CA ARG A 567 -17.37 15.71 37.24
C ARG A 567 -17.55 15.22 38.67
N GLU A 568 -18.79 15.05 39.12
CA GLU A 568 -19.10 14.55 40.45
C GLU A 568 -18.83 13.04 40.56
N ASN A 569 -18.43 12.55 41.74
CA ASN A 569 -18.15 11.11 41.94
C ASN A 569 -19.35 10.20 41.62
N ALA A 570 -20.58 10.68 41.81
CA ALA A 570 -21.79 9.93 41.46
C ALA A 570 -21.91 9.68 39.95
N GLU A 571 -21.40 10.57 39.10
CA GLU A 571 -21.43 10.39 37.64
C GLU A 571 -20.49 9.26 37.18
N PHE A 572 -19.43 8.97 37.93
CA PHE A 572 -18.52 7.85 37.65
C PHE A 572 -19.13 6.49 37.97
N GLN A 573 -20.02 6.41 38.97
CA GLN A 573 -20.79 5.18 39.26
C GLN A 573 -21.74 4.81 38.12
N GLU A 574 -22.14 5.82 37.34
CA GLU A 574 -22.99 5.63 36.19
C GLU A 574 -22.23 5.19 34.93
N LEU A 575 -20.90 5.13 34.96
CA LEU A 575 -20.11 4.65 33.83
C LEU A 575 -20.16 3.12 33.72
N PRO A 576 -20.03 2.57 32.50
CA PRO A 576 -19.74 1.15 32.34
C PRO A 576 -18.31 0.86 32.79
N PRO A 577 -17.96 -0.41 33.09
CA PRO A 577 -16.60 -0.79 33.44
C PRO A 577 -15.55 -0.27 32.46
N GLN A 578 -14.38 0.16 32.95
CA GLN A 578 -13.33 0.78 32.12
C GLN A 578 -12.00 0.00 32.12
N LEU A 579 -11.48 -0.33 30.94
CA LEU A 579 -10.08 -0.73 30.75
C LEU A 579 -9.27 0.47 30.29
N MET A 580 -8.13 0.73 30.94
CA MET A 580 -7.21 1.80 30.55
C MET A 580 -5.80 1.24 30.35
N LEU A 581 -5.23 1.42 29.16
CA LEU A 581 -3.91 0.95 28.76
C LEU A 581 -3.00 2.16 28.48
N VAL A 582 -1.96 2.37 29.30
CA VAL A 582 -1.06 3.54 29.18
C VAL A 582 0.41 3.13 29.22
N GLY A 583 1.26 3.80 28.44
CA GLY A 583 2.70 3.54 28.44
C GLY A 583 3.39 4.19 29.64
N GLY A 584 4.43 3.55 30.18
CA GLY A 584 5.19 4.14 31.31
C GLY A 584 5.99 5.40 30.94
N GLY A 585 6.20 5.68 29.65
CA GLY A 585 6.83 6.90 29.15
C GLY A 585 5.85 7.85 28.44
N ASP A 586 4.56 7.65 28.64
CA ASP A 586 3.45 8.37 28.01
C ASP A 586 3.17 9.70 28.72
N PHE A 587 3.00 10.77 27.98
CA PHE A 587 2.68 12.08 28.56
C PHE A 587 1.31 12.12 29.25
N VAL A 588 0.34 11.27 28.89
CA VAL A 588 -0.97 11.25 29.57
C VAL A 588 -0.97 10.43 30.86
N LEU A 589 0.18 9.85 31.25
CA LEU A 589 0.24 8.96 32.42
C LEU A 589 -0.23 9.64 33.73
N PRO A 590 0.16 10.89 34.05
CA PRO A 590 -0.28 11.54 35.30
C PRO A 590 -1.81 11.75 35.38
N GLU A 591 -2.45 12.20 34.29
CA GLU A 591 -3.91 12.36 34.27
C GLU A 591 -4.63 11.02 34.35
N CYS A 592 -4.07 9.96 33.75
CA CYS A 592 -4.61 8.61 33.84
C CYS A 592 -4.53 8.03 35.27
N HIS A 593 -3.45 8.30 36.01
CA HIS A 593 -3.38 7.94 37.43
C HIS A 593 -4.49 8.61 38.25
N GLU A 594 -4.72 9.90 37.99
CA GLU A 594 -5.76 10.66 38.68
C GLU A 594 -7.17 10.15 38.33
N LEU A 595 -7.42 9.82 37.06
CA LEU A 595 -8.68 9.21 36.65
C LEU A 595 -8.90 7.83 37.30
N ALA A 596 -7.87 6.99 37.38
CA ALA A 596 -7.94 5.70 38.06
C ALA A 596 -8.23 5.86 39.56
N ARG A 597 -7.65 6.88 40.22
CA ARG A 597 -7.99 7.23 41.61
C ARG A 597 -9.47 7.58 41.74
N ARG A 598 -10.00 8.42 40.84
CA ARG A 598 -11.43 8.78 40.81
C ARG A 598 -12.35 7.57 40.58
N PHE A 599 -11.97 6.65 39.69
CA PHE A 599 -12.70 5.39 39.50
C PHE A 599 -12.73 4.54 40.78
N ASN A 600 -11.61 4.41 41.49
CA ASN A 600 -11.55 3.72 42.78
C ASN A 600 -12.48 4.38 43.83
N GLU A 601 -12.43 5.70 43.95
CA GLU A 601 -13.25 6.45 44.91
C GLU A 601 -14.75 6.37 44.62
N ALA A 602 -15.11 6.30 43.33
CA ALA A 602 -16.48 6.09 42.92
C ALA A 602 -16.94 4.64 43.09
N GLY A 603 -16.03 3.68 43.28
CA GLY A 603 -16.35 2.25 43.28
C GLY A 603 -16.64 1.68 41.89
N LEU A 604 -16.15 2.34 40.82
CA LEU A 604 -16.29 1.87 39.45
C LEU A 604 -15.37 0.69 39.18
N HIS A 605 -15.90 -0.41 38.63
CA HIS A 605 -15.07 -1.51 38.16
C HIS A 605 -14.18 -1.06 37.00
N HIS A 606 -12.87 -1.11 37.20
CA HIS A 606 -11.90 -0.71 36.17
C HIS A 606 -10.62 -1.52 36.27
N ARG A 607 -9.87 -1.56 35.18
CA ARG A 607 -8.51 -2.10 35.11
C ARG A 607 -7.58 -1.07 34.50
N PHE A 608 -6.59 -0.63 35.28
CA PHE A 608 -5.58 0.31 34.80
C PHE A 608 -4.23 -0.41 34.64
N VAL A 609 -3.71 -0.43 33.42
CA VAL A 609 -2.45 -1.11 33.07
C VAL A 609 -1.44 -0.10 32.56
N VAL A 610 -0.34 0.02 33.30
CA VAL A 610 0.85 0.78 32.90
C VAL A 610 1.91 -0.18 32.38
N GLU A 611 2.22 -0.10 31.08
CA GLU A 611 3.27 -0.94 30.48
C GLU A 611 4.60 -0.18 30.44
N TRP A 612 5.54 -0.62 31.28
CA TRP A 612 6.84 0.02 31.44
C TRP A 612 7.67 -0.01 30.14
N GLY A 613 8.34 1.10 29.85
CA GLY A 613 9.20 1.23 28.67
C GLY A 613 8.45 1.44 27.34
N GLN A 614 7.13 1.61 27.38
CA GLN A 614 6.32 1.97 26.22
C GLN A 614 5.94 3.46 26.23
N ILE A 615 5.61 3.98 25.05
CA ILE A 615 5.27 5.40 24.79
C ILE A 615 3.76 5.57 24.50
N HIS A 616 3.32 6.79 24.22
CA HIS A 616 1.93 7.08 23.86
C HIS A 616 1.42 6.18 22.73
N LEU A 617 0.18 5.72 22.86
CA LEU A 617 -0.51 4.83 21.91
C LEU A 617 0.06 3.41 21.79
N TYR A 618 0.89 2.94 22.74
CA TYR A 618 1.40 1.57 22.68
C TYR A 618 0.28 0.51 22.62
N GLY A 619 -0.87 0.81 23.24
CA GLY A 619 -2.06 -0.04 23.26
C GLY A 619 -2.57 -0.44 21.88
N LEU A 620 -2.30 0.37 20.83
CA LEU A 620 -2.63 0.04 19.44
C LEU A 620 -1.86 -1.17 18.90
N GLY A 621 -0.74 -1.54 19.51
CA GLY A 621 0.05 -2.69 19.10
C GLY A 621 0.77 -2.48 17.76
N SER A 622 1.41 -1.32 17.57
CA SER A 622 2.19 -1.04 16.36
C SER A 622 3.28 -2.08 16.11
N GLU A 623 3.74 -2.23 14.87
CA GLU A 623 4.79 -3.19 14.56
C GLU A 623 6.10 -2.91 15.28
N TRP A 624 6.37 -1.67 15.69
CA TRP A 624 7.56 -1.25 16.43
C TRP A 624 7.58 -1.74 17.88
N ILE A 625 6.42 -2.11 18.42
CA ILE A 625 6.31 -2.68 19.76
C ILE A 625 6.80 -4.11 19.72
N ASP A 626 7.49 -4.53 20.77
CA ASP A 626 7.94 -5.90 20.90
C ASP A 626 6.74 -6.86 20.79
N LYS A 627 6.93 -7.98 20.08
CA LYS A 627 5.84 -8.92 19.82
C LYS A 627 5.23 -9.45 21.12
N SER A 628 6.04 -9.72 22.15
CA SER A 628 5.56 -10.24 23.43
C SER A 628 4.68 -9.22 24.16
N VAL A 629 5.08 -7.95 24.16
CA VAL A 629 4.28 -6.84 24.73
C VAL A 629 2.97 -6.71 23.96
N ARG A 630 3.02 -6.67 22.63
CA ARG A 630 1.82 -6.58 21.79
C ARG A 630 0.86 -7.75 22.01
N ASP A 631 1.37 -8.97 22.10
CA ASP A 631 0.53 -10.15 22.33
C ASP A 631 -0.09 -10.13 23.72
N ARG A 632 0.63 -9.68 24.75
CA ARG A 632 0.10 -9.48 26.10
C ARG A 632 -0.96 -8.39 26.16
N THR A 633 -0.73 -7.26 25.51
CA THR A 633 -1.71 -6.15 25.40
C THR A 633 -2.99 -6.62 24.70
N ASP A 634 -2.87 -7.34 23.58
CA ASP A 634 -4.03 -7.90 22.89
C ASP A 634 -4.77 -8.91 23.78
N ALA A 635 -4.07 -9.75 24.53
CA ALA A 635 -4.67 -10.71 25.43
C ALA A 635 -5.47 -10.02 26.56
N ILE A 636 -4.94 -8.94 27.14
CA ILE A 636 -5.66 -8.12 28.13
C ILE A 636 -6.93 -7.53 27.53
N LEU A 637 -6.85 -7.02 26.31
CA LEU A 637 -8.00 -6.44 25.60
C LEU A 637 -9.07 -7.50 25.35
N PHE A 638 -8.71 -8.68 24.86
CA PHE A 638 -9.67 -9.75 24.57
C PHE A 638 -10.27 -10.37 25.84
N ASP A 639 -9.49 -10.54 26.91
CA ASP A 639 -9.97 -10.98 28.22
C ASP A 639 -11.02 -10.01 28.78
N TRP A 640 -10.75 -8.71 28.68
CA TRP A 640 -11.68 -7.67 29.11
C TRP A 640 -12.99 -7.70 28.31
N ILE A 641 -12.92 -7.83 26.98
CA ILE A 641 -14.10 -7.94 26.12
C ILE A 641 -14.90 -9.20 26.46
N ALA A 642 -14.25 -10.35 26.60
CA ALA A 642 -14.92 -11.61 26.91
C ALA A 642 -15.68 -11.54 28.23
N LYS A 643 -15.04 -11.05 29.29
CA LYS A 643 -15.66 -10.88 30.62
C LYS A 643 -16.81 -9.88 30.62
N ALA A 644 -16.72 -8.82 29.81
CA ALA A 644 -17.80 -7.86 29.69
C ALA A 644 -19.04 -8.49 29.01
N LEU A 645 -18.84 -9.33 27.99
CA LEU A 645 -19.94 -9.97 27.24
C LEU A 645 -20.59 -11.15 27.97
N ASP A 646 -19.88 -11.78 28.91
CA ASP A 646 -20.38 -12.87 29.75
C ASP A 646 -20.13 -12.61 31.25
N PRO A 647 -21.03 -11.89 31.93
CA PRO A 647 -20.87 -11.55 33.34
C PRO A 647 -20.87 -12.77 34.26
N LEU A 648 -21.45 -13.91 33.84
CA LEU A 648 -21.50 -15.15 34.64
C LEU A 648 -20.16 -15.90 34.65
N ALA A 649 -19.26 -15.61 33.69
CA ALA A 649 -17.91 -16.14 33.67
C ALA A 649 -16.95 -15.44 34.66
N GLY A 650 -17.37 -14.33 35.28
CA GLY A 650 -16.52 -13.45 36.10
C GLY A 650 -16.36 -13.83 37.58
N GLU A 651 -17.09 -14.81 38.11
CA GLU A 651 -16.93 -15.27 39.51
C GLU A 651 -15.85 -16.36 39.68
N ALA A 652 -15.19 -16.78 38.60
CA ALA A 652 -14.18 -17.85 38.63
C ALA A 652 -12.86 -17.45 37.97
N THR A 653 -12.15 -16.44 38.50
CA THR A 653 -10.68 -16.34 38.44
C THR A 653 -10.15 -15.33 39.44
#